data_AF-A0A2H5AZ63-F1
#
_entry.id   AF-A0A2H5AZ63-F1
#
_cell.length_a   1.000
_cell.length_b   1.000
_cell.length_c   1.000
_cell.angle_alpha   90.00
_cell.angle_beta   90.00
_cell.angle_gamma   90.00
#
_symmetry.space_group_name_H-M   'P 1'
#
loop_
_entity.id
_entity.type
_entity.pdbx_description
1 polymer ?
#
loop_
_entity_poly.entity_id
_entity_poly.type
_entity_poly.pdbx_seq_one_letter_code
_entity_poly.pdbx_strand_id
1 'polypeptide(L)'
;MVDPASRLLRILREQLAAPGLDLDGKFYAQGGDSLTAVRVVNTARAEGLPLTLRDLMVHQSVRAIVSAPTFVQALAEQATAERPAAGDTAWAPFDLLAAEDRDRLPAGVVEALPASALQVGMLYLCELSQDRELYQVMDDWEVEAPFDEPAFRAALAELVRRHPALRTCFDFAEYSVPVQLVREQADPVVEIEPAATAEEAEAALRHWRDSGRGGVHDWAEAPLVRVHVAVRPESFHVAFAAHHAILDGWSYSRVAVELMTLYAHGTAAGQLPAPAGPVQRAFVRAEQEALGSAAAAEHWLAQADAPPLLFADHGAGIPDASARHVLDLEPELVRGLHRVARRLGTSVKSVALAAHARALGALAGREEDVVTGVVFNTRPPEPGSDLAVGLFLNTLPVRFARVGDDWADLVRAAAEAEREGAPHQAYPQAALVERLGRPAFDVTFNFMNFRDQQELADLTAAPTSRWRRRGKPSFPFHVNLEITGGRGQLRIGHDPAHLPQERAESYAGLLAGALAAVVRELAGPADPADSAEAVGPVEALAVARPRFAVLYDAGAVPAGEIGAGLADLGEILFLVPRHSAHVDNLRSVMELLGEVHELTGDQEADLRLVRGLAPDGILTFCEDLLRPAAEFAEALGLPGQSPHAARVFTDKGMQRRILREAGVDTTRTFLLAAPTDWAEAVAAVGLPAIVKPVTGSRSRDAYSFRDPAEAEAVRERLERIAAAGLWEPFVVEEYHEGRPSEPFGDYVSVESLCTPSGITHLVLTGKTPVMPPFRGTGRIWPSHLPAAEEAEVLDLVTAALEAVGADHGHAHTELKLTARGPKLIELNGRISGHVNMMARESCGTDLVRATGLLALGEDPQLAPFDFGGKVHFQYNNLSPLTACTIEAVDGAEAVRSLPGVTGYRSFVRMGDQLPGGTSTLTLDALSGVGDSHAEVARTIEAARAALTFTFGMPEGPRRVNGLDLARH
;
A
#
# COMPACT_ATOMS: atom_id res chain seq x y z
N MET A 1 -20.68 15.14 52.83
CA MET A 1 -19.80 14.61 51.76
C MET A 1 -20.28 13.23 51.43
N VAL A 2 -20.51 12.95 50.14
CA VAL A 2 -20.97 11.62 49.68
C VAL A 2 -19.88 10.59 49.98
N ASP A 3 -20.28 9.43 50.51
CA ASP A 3 -19.42 8.28 50.78
C ASP A 3 -18.59 7.87 49.53
N PRO A 4 -17.27 7.58 49.65
CA PRO A 4 -16.41 7.18 48.53
C PRO A 4 -17.00 6.06 47.66
N ALA A 5 -17.68 5.08 48.26
CA ALA A 5 -18.28 3.98 47.52
C ALA A 5 -19.44 4.46 46.64
N SER A 6 -20.30 5.33 47.17
CA SER A 6 -21.42 5.93 46.44
C SER A 6 -20.96 6.80 45.25
N ARG A 7 -19.84 7.53 45.39
CA ARG A 7 -19.25 8.33 44.29
C ARG A 7 -18.65 7.44 43.20
N LEU A 8 -17.85 6.45 43.59
CA LEU A 8 -17.24 5.53 42.64
C LEU A 8 -18.29 4.71 41.90
N LEU A 9 -19.36 4.27 42.58
CA LEU A 9 -20.47 3.57 41.95
C LEU A 9 -21.17 4.44 40.90
N ARG A 10 -21.41 5.72 41.20
CA ARG A 10 -21.99 6.66 40.24
C ARG A 10 -21.09 6.83 39.01
N ILE A 11 -19.79 7.05 39.22
CA ILE A 11 -18.82 7.18 38.12
C ILE A 11 -18.83 5.93 37.24
N LEU A 12 -18.80 4.73 37.84
CA LEU A 12 -18.85 3.49 37.09
C LEU A 12 -20.16 3.33 36.30
N ARG A 13 -21.31 3.65 36.90
CA ARG A 13 -22.61 3.60 36.21
C ARG A 13 -22.66 4.51 35.00
N GLU A 14 -22.16 5.74 35.13
CA GLU A 14 -22.10 6.72 34.06
C GLU A 14 -21.15 6.29 32.95
N GLN A 15 -19.90 5.95 33.29
CA GLN A 15 -18.85 5.63 32.31
C GLN A 15 -19.04 4.27 31.61
N LEU A 16 -19.78 3.34 32.22
CA LEU A 16 -20.12 2.05 31.62
C LEU A 16 -21.51 2.03 30.98
N ALA A 17 -22.27 3.13 31.05
CA ALA A 17 -23.69 3.18 30.69
C ALA A 17 -24.51 2.06 31.35
N ALA A 18 -24.18 1.71 32.60
CA ALA A 18 -24.71 0.55 33.32
C ALA A 18 -25.51 0.98 34.56
N PRO A 19 -26.73 1.57 34.42
CA PRO A 19 -27.47 2.15 35.55
C PRO A 19 -27.82 1.13 36.64
N GLY A 20 -27.91 -0.16 36.29
CA GLY A 20 -28.17 -1.27 37.20
C GLY A 20 -26.95 -1.78 37.99
N LEU A 21 -25.74 -1.28 37.75
CA LEU A 21 -24.53 -1.75 38.43
C LEU A 21 -24.64 -1.57 39.95
N ASP A 22 -24.36 -2.60 40.74
CA ASP A 22 -24.32 -2.52 42.21
C ASP A 22 -22.88 -2.44 42.76
N LEU A 23 -22.71 -2.47 44.09
CA LEU A 23 -21.40 -2.35 44.73
C LEU A 23 -20.45 -3.54 44.47
N ASP A 24 -21.00 -4.68 44.09
CA ASP A 24 -20.28 -5.95 43.92
C ASP A 24 -20.07 -6.32 42.45
N GLY A 25 -20.78 -5.64 41.54
CA GLY A 25 -20.60 -5.78 40.11
C GLY A 25 -19.19 -5.44 39.64
N LYS A 26 -18.70 -6.23 38.70
CA LYS A 26 -17.31 -6.20 38.22
C LYS A 26 -17.20 -5.30 37.00
N PHE A 27 -16.22 -4.40 37.01
CA PHE A 27 -15.93 -3.44 35.95
C PHE A 27 -15.90 -4.11 34.56
N TYR A 28 -15.05 -5.13 34.38
CA TYR A 28 -14.93 -5.81 33.09
C TYR A 28 -16.18 -6.61 32.69
N ALA A 29 -16.92 -7.13 33.67
CA ALA A 29 -18.19 -7.81 33.42
C ALA A 29 -19.30 -6.87 32.94
N GLN A 30 -19.15 -5.55 33.11
CA GLN A 30 -20.08 -4.56 32.58
C GLN A 30 -19.56 -3.95 31.28
N GLY A 31 -18.63 -4.64 30.61
CA GLY A 31 -17.91 -4.11 29.47
C GLY A 31 -16.93 -3.03 29.91
N GLY A 32 -16.14 -3.20 30.96
CA GLY A 32 -14.96 -2.36 31.13
C GLY A 32 -13.92 -2.64 30.04
N ASP A 33 -13.19 -1.63 29.57
CA ASP A 33 -11.98 -1.78 28.75
C ASP A 33 -10.91 -0.79 29.21
N SER A 34 -9.71 -0.86 28.62
CA SER A 34 -8.55 -0.05 29.04
C SER A 34 -8.79 1.46 28.93
N LEU A 35 -9.52 1.91 27.90
CA LEU A 35 -9.82 3.34 27.75
C LEU A 35 -10.87 3.79 28.77
N THR A 36 -11.93 2.99 28.95
CA THR A 36 -12.94 3.27 29.97
C THR A 36 -12.33 3.25 31.37
N ALA A 37 -11.31 2.41 31.60
CA ALA A 37 -10.55 2.42 32.85
C ALA A 37 -9.79 3.74 33.06
N VAL A 38 -9.16 4.29 32.02
CA VAL A 38 -8.54 5.63 32.06
C VAL A 38 -9.57 6.70 32.35
N ARG A 39 -10.73 6.70 31.66
CA ARG A 39 -11.85 7.63 31.93
C ARG A 39 -12.31 7.57 33.39
N VAL A 40 -12.59 6.37 33.91
CA VAL A 40 -13.02 6.14 35.29
C VAL A 40 -11.98 6.64 36.30
N VAL A 41 -10.70 6.32 36.09
CA VAL A 41 -9.61 6.77 36.97
C VAL A 41 -9.49 8.29 36.96
N ASN A 42 -9.55 8.93 35.79
CA ASN A 42 -9.49 10.37 35.65
C ASN A 42 -10.66 11.07 36.34
N THR A 43 -11.90 10.62 36.10
CA THR A 43 -13.09 11.17 36.77
C THR A 43 -13.02 10.97 38.28
N ALA A 44 -12.61 9.79 38.75
CA ALA A 44 -12.45 9.49 40.17
C ALA A 44 -11.41 10.42 40.83
N ARG A 45 -10.25 10.61 40.20
CA ARG A 45 -9.19 11.52 40.68
C ARG A 45 -9.62 12.97 40.70
N ALA A 46 -10.29 13.45 39.64
CA ALA A 46 -10.85 14.80 39.58
C ALA A 46 -11.86 15.04 40.74
N GLU A 47 -12.54 13.98 41.15
CA GLU A 47 -13.45 13.98 42.28
C GLU A 47 -12.79 13.78 43.66
N GLY A 48 -11.47 13.60 43.72
CA GLY A 48 -10.73 13.41 44.97
C GLY A 48 -10.77 11.98 45.51
N LEU A 49 -11.01 10.99 44.65
CA LEU A 49 -10.78 9.58 44.94
C LEU A 49 -9.40 9.19 44.37
N PRO A 50 -8.46 8.66 45.18
CA PRO A 50 -7.12 8.29 44.73
C PRO A 50 -7.13 6.94 44.01
N LEU A 51 -8.04 6.76 43.05
CA LEU A 51 -8.14 5.54 42.26
C LEU A 51 -6.93 5.44 41.33
N THR A 52 -6.33 4.27 41.25
CA THR A 52 -5.34 3.93 40.22
C THR A 52 -5.90 2.92 39.23
N LEU A 53 -5.31 2.83 38.03
CA LEU A 53 -5.65 1.77 37.07
C LEU A 53 -5.45 0.38 37.71
N ARG A 54 -4.41 0.23 38.53
CA ARG A 54 -4.14 -1.01 39.28
C ARG A 54 -5.29 -1.37 40.21
N ASP A 55 -5.81 -0.43 40.98
CA ASP A 55 -6.91 -0.71 41.91
C ASP A 55 -8.15 -1.20 41.14
N LEU A 56 -8.47 -0.55 40.00
CA LEU A 56 -9.60 -0.94 39.17
C LEU A 56 -9.40 -2.34 38.54
N MET A 57 -8.20 -2.65 38.07
CA MET A 57 -7.87 -3.96 37.49
C MET A 57 -7.88 -5.10 38.51
N VAL A 58 -7.34 -4.86 39.70
CA VAL A 58 -7.16 -5.89 40.73
C VAL A 58 -8.46 -6.14 41.48
N HIS A 59 -9.16 -5.09 41.89
CA HIS A 59 -10.31 -5.21 42.80
C HIS A 59 -11.65 -5.26 42.05
N GLN A 60 -11.73 -4.61 40.88
CA GLN A 60 -12.84 -4.64 39.89
C GLN A 60 -14.24 -4.24 40.34
N SER A 61 -14.60 -4.31 41.63
CA SER A 61 -15.88 -3.85 42.15
C SER A 61 -15.69 -2.73 43.15
N VAL A 62 -16.71 -1.86 43.27
CA VAL A 62 -16.68 -0.71 44.19
C VAL A 62 -16.35 -1.16 45.59
N ARG A 63 -17.02 -2.20 46.10
CA ARG A 63 -16.79 -2.73 47.45
C ARG A 63 -15.35 -3.17 47.65
N ALA A 64 -14.79 -3.89 46.68
CA ALA A 64 -13.42 -4.39 46.79
C ALA A 64 -12.39 -3.25 46.72
N ILE A 65 -12.61 -2.26 45.86
CA ILE A 65 -11.74 -1.08 45.72
C ILE A 65 -11.73 -0.27 47.01
N VAL A 66 -12.89 0.10 47.55
CA VAL A 66 -12.96 0.94 48.77
C VAL A 66 -12.51 0.20 50.02
N SER A 67 -12.46 -1.14 49.97
CA SER A 67 -11.93 -1.98 51.06
C SER A 67 -10.44 -2.30 50.89
N ALA A 68 -9.83 -1.95 49.76
CA ALA A 68 -8.42 -2.23 49.49
C ALA A 68 -7.52 -1.40 50.42
N PRO A 69 -6.55 -2.01 51.12
CA PRO A 69 -5.65 -1.28 52.01
C PRO A 69 -4.92 -0.14 51.30
N THR A 70 -4.52 -0.33 50.04
CA THR A 70 -3.86 0.69 49.21
C THR A 70 -4.74 1.91 48.98
N PHE A 71 -6.01 1.69 48.62
CA PHE A 71 -6.97 2.77 48.39
C PHE A 71 -7.33 3.50 49.68
N VAL A 72 -7.56 2.77 50.78
CA VAL A 72 -7.87 3.36 52.09
C VAL A 72 -6.70 4.19 52.61
N GLN A 73 -5.47 3.68 52.48
CA GLN A 73 -4.27 4.41 52.86
C GLN A 73 -4.10 5.68 52.02
N ALA A 74 -4.19 5.57 50.68
CA ALA A 74 -4.08 6.73 49.79
C ALA A 74 -5.15 7.79 50.08
N LEU A 75 -6.38 7.36 50.40
CA LEU A 75 -7.47 8.27 50.75
C LEU A 75 -7.21 8.98 52.09
N ALA A 76 -6.63 8.28 53.07
CA ALA A 76 -6.23 8.87 54.35
C ALA A 76 -5.07 9.86 54.18
N GLU A 77 -4.05 9.49 53.40
CA GLU A 77 -2.90 10.36 53.08
C GLU A 77 -3.36 11.63 52.37
N GLN A 78 -4.26 11.51 51.39
CA GLN A 78 -4.82 12.64 50.64
C GLN A 78 -5.71 13.55 51.52
N ALA A 79 -6.34 13.00 52.56
CA ALA A 79 -7.09 13.79 53.55
C ALA A 79 -6.17 14.59 54.50
N THR A 80 -4.93 14.15 54.68
CA THR A 80 -3.92 14.80 55.54
C THR A 80 -2.93 15.69 54.79
N ALA A 81 -2.76 15.50 53.48
CA ALA A 81 -1.86 16.30 52.65
C ALA A 81 -2.47 17.69 52.38
N GLU A 82 -1.69 18.75 52.62
CA GLU A 82 -1.98 20.05 52.01
C GLU A 82 -1.97 19.85 50.49
N ARG A 83 -3.13 20.00 49.86
CA ARG A 83 -3.31 19.84 48.41
C ARG A 83 -2.30 20.75 47.70
N PRO A 84 -1.28 20.21 47.00
CA PRO A 84 -0.52 21.03 46.07
C PRO A 84 -1.51 21.64 45.09
N ALA A 85 -1.32 22.90 44.70
CA ALA A 85 -2.11 23.45 43.62
C ALA A 85 -1.94 22.53 42.41
N ALA A 86 -3.03 22.19 41.71
CA ALA A 86 -2.97 21.44 40.47
C ALA A 86 -2.07 22.22 39.49
N GLY A 87 -0.79 21.83 39.41
CA GLY A 87 0.27 22.63 38.80
C GLY A 87 1.67 22.38 39.35
N ASP A 88 1.84 21.99 40.63
CA ASP A 88 3.17 21.91 41.26
C ASP A 88 4.07 20.74 40.80
N THR A 89 3.55 19.80 40.00
CA THR A 89 4.33 18.71 39.38
C THR A 89 4.41 18.82 37.85
N ALA A 90 3.95 19.93 37.27
CA ALA A 90 3.97 20.13 35.83
C ALA A 90 5.37 20.55 35.38
N TRP A 91 6.19 19.57 35.00
CA TRP A 91 7.42 19.77 34.22
C TRP A 91 7.14 20.72 33.07
N ALA A 92 8.01 21.70 32.82
CA ALA A 92 7.88 22.67 31.75
C ALA A 92 8.08 22.01 30.36
N PRO A 93 7.64 22.66 29.25
CA PRO A 93 7.68 22.11 27.89
C PRO A 93 9.04 21.64 27.36
N PHE A 94 10.15 21.96 28.04
CA PHE A 94 11.51 21.62 27.61
C PHE A 94 12.30 20.87 28.67
N ASP A 95 11.69 20.52 29.80
CA ASP A 95 12.43 20.01 30.95
C ASP A 95 13.01 18.61 30.76
N LEU A 96 12.45 17.82 29.83
CA LEU A 96 12.92 16.47 29.52
C LEU A 96 14.12 16.45 28.57
N LEU A 97 14.59 17.61 28.09
CA LEU A 97 15.81 17.74 27.30
C LEU A 97 17.01 18.17 28.15
N ALA A 98 18.21 17.80 27.72
CA ALA A 98 19.45 18.32 28.29
C ALA A 98 19.54 19.85 28.09
N ALA A 99 20.22 20.57 29.00
CA ALA A 99 20.29 22.02 28.94
C ALA A 99 20.92 22.52 27.62
N GLU A 100 21.94 21.81 27.15
CA GLU A 100 22.67 22.10 25.92
C GLU A 100 21.79 21.97 24.67
N ASP A 101 20.82 21.05 24.68
CA ASP A 101 19.87 20.85 23.58
C ASP A 101 18.78 21.92 23.58
N ARG A 102 18.35 22.37 24.76
CA ARG A 102 17.35 23.45 24.89
C ARG A 102 17.82 24.76 24.27
N ASP A 103 19.11 25.07 24.45
CA ASP A 103 19.73 26.29 23.91
C ASP A 103 19.78 26.31 22.37
N ARG A 104 19.56 25.17 21.72
CA ARG A 104 19.65 24.99 20.26
C ARG A 104 18.29 24.91 19.57
N LEU A 105 17.19 24.92 20.33
CA LEU A 105 15.85 24.78 19.78
C LEU A 105 15.53 25.93 18.80
N PRO A 106 14.97 25.63 17.61
CA PRO A 106 14.62 26.65 16.64
C PRO A 106 13.44 27.50 17.12
N ALA A 107 13.33 28.70 16.58
CA ALA A 107 12.18 29.58 16.83
C ALA A 107 10.86 28.91 16.38
N GLY A 108 9.78 29.17 17.11
CA GLY A 108 8.46 28.61 16.83
C GLY A 108 8.26 27.17 17.32
N VAL A 109 9.16 26.62 18.15
CA VAL A 109 8.93 25.38 18.91
C VAL A 109 8.33 25.71 20.27
N VAL A 110 7.19 25.10 20.60
CA VAL A 110 6.46 25.35 21.86
C VAL A 110 6.65 24.25 22.89
N GLU A 111 7.12 23.07 22.46
CA GLU A 111 7.46 21.94 23.29
C GLU A 111 8.48 21.07 22.55
N ALA A 112 9.44 20.52 23.28
CA ALA A 112 10.40 19.56 22.75
C ALA A 112 10.67 18.45 23.76
N LEU A 113 10.58 17.21 23.30
CA LEU A 113 10.65 16.00 24.12
C LEU A 113 11.57 14.99 23.43
N PRO A 114 12.30 14.14 24.16
CA PRO A 114 12.88 12.94 23.55
C PRO A 114 11.79 12.13 22.81
N ALA A 115 12.11 11.62 21.63
CA ALA A 115 11.24 10.69 20.92
C ALA A 115 11.16 9.37 21.70
N SER A 116 9.96 8.78 21.78
CA SER A 116 9.82 7.49 22.44
C SER A 116 10.56 6.41 21.65
N ALA A 117 10.93 5.32 22.32
CA ALA A 117 11.64 4.23 21.67
C ALA A 117 10.84 3.64 20.48
N LEU A 118 9.50 3.61 20.59
CA LEU A 118 8.62 3.18 19.51
C LEU A 118 8.64 4.14 18.31
N GLN A 119 8.60 5.45 18.56
CA GLN A 119 8.68 6.46 17.49
C GLN A 119 10.02 6.37 16.74
N VAL A 120 11.13 6.27 17.48
CA VAL A 120 12.47 6.09 16.91
C VAL A 120 12.53 4.83 16.06
N GLY A 121 12.05 3.70 16.59
CA GLY A 121 12.04 2.43 15.86
C GLY A 121 11.22 2.48 14.57
N MET A 122 10.03 3.09 14.61
CA MET A 122 9.18 3.24 13.43
C MET A 122 9.87 4.05 12.33
N LEU A 123 10.37 5.23 12.67
CA LEU A 123 11.00 6.15 11.72
C LEU A 123 12.31 5.60 11.16
N TYR A 124 13.10 4.91 11.99
CA TYR A 124 14.31 4.21 11.54
C TYR A 124 13.99 3.11 10.52
N LEU A 125 12.93 2.32 10.73
CA LEU A 125 12.51 1.29 9.80
C LEU A 125 11.93 1.86 8.50
N CYS A 126 11.25 3.02 8.54
CA CYS A 126 10.86 3.75 7.33
C CYS A 126 12.10 4.12 6.50
N GLU A 127 13.11 4.71 7.13
CA GLU A 127 14.37 5.08 6.46
C GLU A 127 15.10 3.87 5.86
N LEU A 128 15.13 2.75 6.59
CA LEU A 128 15.80 1.53 6.14
C LEU A 128 15.06 0.80 5.01
N SER A 129 13.73 0.75 5.06
CA SER A 129 12.91 0.01 4.08
C SER A 129 12.78 0.70 2.73
N GLN A 130 12.82 2.04 2.72
CA GLN A 130 12.37 2.86 1.58
C GLN A 130 10.91 2.56 1.15
N ASP A 131 10.15 1.86 1.99
CA ASP A 131 8.73 1.55 1.77
C ASP A 131 7.90 2.74 2.25
N ARG A 132 7.21 3.37 1.29
CA ARG A 132 6.41 4.56 1.53
C ARG A 132 5.15 4.26 2.35
N GLU A 133 4.65 3.04 2.33
CA GLU A 133 3.43 2.68 3.07
C GLU A 133 3.72 2.26 4.52
N LEU A 134 4.99 1.94 4.84
CA LEU A 134 5.37 1.47 6.17
C LEU A 134 5.07 2.54 7.22
N TYR A 135 4.31 2.16 8.24
CA TYR A 135 3.80 3.05 9.29
C TYR A 135 3.03 4.28 8.80
N GLN A 136 2.52 4.27 7.58
CA GLN A 136 1.47 5.19 7.17
C GLN A 136 0.13 4.61 7.56
N VAL A 137 -0.71 5.41 8.21
CA VAL A 137 -2.11 5.06 8.51
C VAL A 137 -3.01 5.98 7.69
N MET A 138 -3.97 5.40 7.00
CA MET A 138 -4.94 6.11 6.18
C MET A 138 -6.34 5.58 6.48
N ASP A 139 -7.24 6.48 6.81
CA ASP A 139 -8.67 6.22 6.86
C ASP A 139 -9.39 7.10 5.88
N ASP A 140 -10.45 6.56 5.31
CA ASP A 140 -11.31 7.24 4.39
C ASP A 140 -12.78 6.94 4.69
N TRP A 141 -13.63 7.95 4.51
CA TRP A 141 -15.06 7.89 4.77
C TRP A 141 -15.84 8.84 3.84
N GLU A 142 -17.06 8.45 3.50
CA GLU A 142 -18.00 9.26 2.74
C GLU A 142 -18.90 10.06 3.68
N VAL A 143 -19.21 11.30 3.30
CA VAL A 143 -20.10 12.22 4.00
C VAL A 143 -21.25 12.58 3.08
N GLU A 144 -22.48 12.29 3.48
CA GLU A 144 -23.72 12.53 2.72
C GLU A 144 -24.25 13.95 2.97
N ALA A 145 -23.46 14.94 2.57
CA ALA A 145 -23.84 16.35 2.56
C ALA A 145 -23.09 17.11 1.46
N PRO A 146 -23.60 18.26 0.98
CA PRO A 146 -22.83 19.16 0.13
C PRO A 146 -21.53 19.60 0.80
N PHE A 147 -20.47 19.73 0.01
CA PHE A 147 -19.17 20.15 0.51
C PHE A 147 -19.02 21.68 0.57
N ASP A 148 -18.59 22.18 1.73
CA ASP A 148 -18.23 23.58 1.98
C ASP A 148 -16.71 23.65 2.23
N GLU A 149 -15.95 23.98 1.18
CA GLU A 149 -14.49 24.04 1.26
C GLU A 149 -13.97 25.02 2.34
N PRO A 150 -14.45 26.28 2.43
CA PRO A 150 -14.05 27.19 3.50
C PRO A 150 -14.28 26.62 4.91
N ALA A 151 -15.44 26.01 5.16
CA ALA A 151 -15.73 25.40 6.46
C ALA A 151 -14.81 24.21 6.76
N PHE A 152 -14.53 23.37 5.77
CA PHE A 152 -13.63 22.22 5.92
C PHE A 152 -12.20 22.63 6.21
N ARG A 153 -11.66 23.60 5.47
CA ARG A 153 -10.31 24.14 5.71
C ARG A 153 -10.19 24.78 7.10
N ALA A 154 -11.22 25.52 7.54
CA ALA A 154 -11.24 26.11 8.89
C ALA A 154 -11.29 25.02 9.99
N ALA A 155 -12.10 23.99 9.80
CA ALA A 155 -12.18 22.85 10.72
C ALA A 155 -10.85 22.10 10.84
N LEU A 156 -10.19 21.83 9.70
CA LEU A 156 -8.90 21.16 9.67
C LEU A 156 -7.78 21.99 10.32
N ALA A 157 -7.75 23.30 10.06
CA ALA A 157 -6.79 24.20 10.71
C ALA A 157 -6.99 24.26 12.23
N GLU A 158 -8.24 24.34 12.69
CA GLU A 158 -8.55 24.31 14.14
C GLU A 158 -8.17 22.97 14.78
N LEU A 159 -8.42 21.86 14.09
CA LEU A 159 -8.02 20.52 14.56
C LEU A 159 -6.49 20.44 14.77
N VAL A 160 -5.70 20.88 13.78
CA VAL A 160 -4.23 20.89 13.86
C VAL A 160 -3.74 21.84 14.97
N ARG A 161 -4.34 23.03 15.10
CA ARG A 161 -4.01 23.97 16.18
C ARG A 161 -4.24 23.35 17.56
N ARG A 162 -5.38 22.67 17.72
CA ARG A 162 -5.86 22.07 18.97
C ARG A 162 -5.01 20.89 19.45
N HIS A 163 -4.43 20.11 18.54
CA HIS A 163 -3.69 18.88 18.87
C HIS A 163 -2.18 19.01 18.61
N PRO A 164 -1.33 19.13 19.65
CA PRO A 164 0.13 19.21 19.51
C PRO A 164 0.73 18.08 18.66
N ALA A 165 0.20 16.86 18.75
CA ALA A 165 0.67 15.72 17.96
C ALA A 165 0.60 15.97 16.44
N LEU A 166 -0.41 16.69 15.94
CA LEU A 166 -0.55 17.01 14.52
C LEU A 166 0.44 18.10 14.05
N ARG A 167 1.08 18.80 14.98
CA ARG A 167 2.13 19.81 14.73
C ARG A 167 3.53 19.32 15.12
N THR A 168 3.67 18.03 15.37
CA THR A 168 4.94 17.42 15.79
C THR A 168 5.73 16.95 14.57
N CYS A 169 7.01 17.29 14.54
CA CYS A 169 8.02 16.70 13.67
C CYS A 169 9.17 16.11 14.50
N PHE A 170 10.14 15.46 13.85
CA PHE A 170 11.22 14.73 14.49
C PHE A 170 12.59 15.14 13.95
N ASP A 171 13.57 15.25 14.85
CA ASP A 171 14.97 15.49 14.51
C ASP A 171 15.85 14.41 15.13
N PHE A 172 16.66 13.76 14.29
CA PHE A 172 17.54 12.64 14.66
C PHE A 172 19.03 13.01 14.64
N ALA A 173 19.38 14.19 14.13
CA ALA A 173 20.76 14.53 13.78
C ALA A 173 21.33 15.63 14.64
N GLU A 174 20.51 16.61 15.03
CA GLU A 174 21.04 17.82 15.67
C GLU A 174 21.25 17.66 17.18
N TYR A 175 20.42 16.89 17.88
CA TYR A 175 20.39 16.87 19.36
C TYR A 175 21.09 15.66 19.97
N SER A 176 21.28 15.64 21.29
CA SER A 176 21.94 14.53 21.99
C SER A 176 21.18 13.20 21.95
N VAL A 177 19.86 13.26 21.69
CA VAL A 177 18.95 12.14 21.48
C VAL A 177 17.99 12.49 20.33
N PRO A 178 17.33 11.52 19.68
CA PRO A 178 16.21 11.84 18.79
C PRO A 178 15.13 12.62 19.53
N VAL A 179 14.68 13.74 18.95
CA VAL A 179 13.71 14.65 19.59
C VAL A 179 12.44 14.79 18.76
N GLN A 180 11.33 14.96 19.46
CA GLN A 180 10.05 15.45 18.96
C GLN A 180 10.02 16.96 19.13
N LEU A 181 9.71 17.70 18.07
CA LEU A 181 9.57 19.15 18.08
C LEU A 181 8.12 19.51 17.77
N VAL A 182 7.43 20.11 18.75
CA VAL A 182 6.07 20.61 18.56
C VAL A 182 6.13 22.04 18.05
N ARG A 183 5.73 22.25 16.79
CA ARG A 183 5.69 23.59 16.17
C ARG A 183 4.52 24.40 16.68
N GLU A 184 4.67 25.70 16.88
CA GLU A 184 3.59 26.61 17.28
C GLU A 184 2.40 26.55 16.31
N GLN A 185 2.71 26.52 15.02
CA GLN A 185 1.76 26.41 13.91
C GLN A 185 2.28 25.40 12.89
N ALA A 186 1.35 24.71 12.22
CA ALA A 186 1.64 23.88 11.05
C ALA A 186 0.41 23.93 10.14
N ASP A 187 0.62 24.13 8.85
CA ASP A 187 -0.46 24.24 7.88
C ASP A 187 -0.79 22.85 7.30
N PRO A 188 -2.02 22.35 7.46
CA PRO A 188 -2.41 21.06 6.90
C PRO A 188 -2.43 21.12 5.37
N VAL A 189 -1.86 20.09 4.75
CA VAL A 189 -1.93 19.91 3.29
C VAL A 189 -3.23 19.17 2.96
N VAL A 190 -4.11 19.84 2.21
CA VAL A 190 -5.38 19.28 1.75
C VAL A 190 -5.53 19.46 0.24
N GLU A 191 -5.76 18.34 -0.45
CA GLU A 191 -6.10 18.26 -1.87
C GLU A 191 -7.62 18.10 -2.00
N ILE A 192 -8.25 18.89 -2.88
CA ILE A 192 -9.70 18.84 -3.11
C ILE A 192 -9.91 18.68 -4.61
N GLU A 193 -10.64 17.63 -4.99
CA GLU A 193 -10.91 17.27 -6.38
C GLU A 193 -12.42 17.07 -6.58
N PRO A 194 -13.03 17.66 -7.62
CA PRO A 194 -14.42 17.38 -7.96
C PRO A 194 -14.58 15.98 -8.58
N ALA A 195 -15.68 15.31 -8.26
CA ALA A 195 -16.10 14.03 -8.84
C ALA A 195 -17.60 14.10 -9.18
N ALA A 196 -17.97 13.71 -10.39
CA ALA A 196 -19.37 13.64 -10.82
C ALA A 196 -20.06 12.37 -10.29
N THR A 197 -19.33 11.27 -10.16
CA THR A 197 -19.84 9.94 -9.78
C THR A 197 -19.16 9.37 -8.53
N ALA A 198 -19.75 8.33 -7.95
CA ALA A 198 -19.14 7.63 -6.80
C ALA A 198 -17.87 6.88 -7.23
N GLU A 199 -17.87 6.37 -8.46
CA GLU A 199 -16.77 5.66 -9.08
C GLU A 199 -15.57 6.59 -9.32
N GLU A 200 -15.81 7.82 -9.79
CA GLU A 200 -14.79 8.86 -9.93
C GLU A 200 -14.21 9.28 -8.57
N ALA A 201 -15.05 9.47 -7.56
CA ALA A 201 -14.58 9.83 -6.22
C ALA A 201 -13.69 8.73 -5.63
N GLU A 202 -14.08 7.46 -5.78
CA GLU A 202 -13.27 6.32 -5.36
C GLU A 202 -11.98 6.20 -6.21
N ALA A 203 -12.02 6.51 -7.50
CA ALA A 203 -10.83 6.52 -8.36
C ALA A 203 -9.84 7.61 -7.95
N ALA A 204 -10.31 8.82 -7.64
CA ALA A 204 -9.48 9.92 -7.13
C ALA A 204 -8.78 9.53 -5.82
N LEU A 205 -9.49 8.90 -4.88
CA LEU A 205 -8.91 8.41 -3.63
C LEU A 205 -7.89 7.29 -3.84
N ARG A 206 -8.19 6.34 -4.74
CA ARG A 206 -7.21 5.32 -5.14
C ARG A 206 -5.98 5.96 -5.75
N HIS A 207 -6.13 6.92 -6.67
CA HIS A 207 -5.02 7.62 -7.29
C HIS A 207 -4.18 8.39 -6.27
N TRP A 208 -4.80 9.17 -5.39
CA TRP A 208 -4.11 9.92 -4.34
C TRP A 208 -3.30 9.02 -3.40
N ARG A 209 -3.84 7.84 -3.07
CA ARG A 209 -3.13 6.81 -2.29
C ARG A 209 -1.98 6.19 -3.08
N ASP A 210 -2.27 5.64 -4.25
CA ASP A 210 -1.33 4.81 -5.00
C ASP A 210 -0.20 5.66 -5.65
N SER A 211 -0.42 6.96 -5.88
CA SER A 211 0.61 7.90 -6.37
C SER A 211 1.61 8.35 -5.29
N GLY A 212 1.38 7.99 -4.03
CA GLY A 212 2.19 8.43 -2.89
C GLY A 212 1.94 9.88 -2.47
N ARG A 213 0.93 10.57 -3.02
CA ARG A 213 0.53 11.93 -2.61
C ARG A 213 0.03 11.99 -1.17
N GLY A 214 -0.62 10.93 -0.71
CA GLY A 214 -0.96 10.76 0.70
C GLY A 214 0.23 10.50 1.63
N GLY A 215 1.43 10.31 1.07
CA GLY A 215 2.65 9.98 1.79
C GLY A 215 3.18 11.09 2.68
N VAL A 216 3.62 10.73 3.88
CA VAL A 216 4.21 11.62 4.90
C VAL A 216 5.59 11.12 5.27
N HIS A 217 6.54 11.30 4.35
CA HIS A 217 7.87 10.67 4.42
C HIS A 217 8.97 11.62 4.93
N ASP A 218 8.72 12.92 4.94
CA ASP A 218 9.63 13.86 5.59
C ASP A 218 9.15 14.10 7.01
N TRP A 219 9.73 13.37 7.97
CA TRP A 219 9.42 13.53 9.39
C TRP A 219 10.07 14.75 10.01
N ALA A 220 10.96 15.47 9.32
CA ALA A 220 11.54 16.73 9.82
C ALA A 220 10.57 17.91 9.67
N GLU A 221 9.55 17.79 8.82
CA GLU A 221 8.57 18.84 8.55
C GLU A 221 7.16 18.52 9.07
N ALA A 222 6.65 19.35 9.98
CA ALA A 222 5.25 19.28 10.39
C ALA A 222 4.34 20.04 9.39
N PRO A 223 3.10 19.59 9.15
CA PRO A 223 2.44 18.45 9.80
C PRO A 223 2.68 17.13 9.04
N LEU A 224 2.81 16.03 9.80
CA LEU A 224 2.87 14.65 9.27
C LEU A 224 1.47 14.11 8.96
N VAL A 225 0.66 14.95 8.30
CA VAL A 225 -0.74 14.70 7.93
C VAL A 225 -0.95 15.17 6.49
N ARG A 226 -1.72 14.39 5.72
CA ARG A 226 -2.23 14.75 4.40
C ARG A 226 -3.72 14.44 4.34
N VAL A 227 -4.49 15.30 3.67
CA VAL A 227 -5.93 15.10 3.50
C VAL A 227 -6.28 15.22 2.03
N HIS A 228 -7.19 14.37 1.56
CA HIS A 228 -7.78 14.45 0.23
C HIS A 228 -9.30 14.46 0.35
N VAL A 229 -9.97 15.28 -0.46
CA VAL A 229 -11.42 15.32 -0.52
C VAL A 229 -11.88 15.19 -1.97
N ALA A 230 -12.60 14.11 -2.27
CA ALA A 230 -13.31 13.96 -3.54
C ALA A 230 -14.75 14.47 -3.39
N VAL A 231 -15.12 15.53 -4.11
CA VAL A 231 -16.37 16.27 -3.91
C VAL A 231 -17.41 15.91 -4.96
N ARG A 232 -18.57 15.42 -4.52
CA ARG A 232 -19.76 15.19 -5.35
C ARG A 232 -20.84 16.25 -5.06
N PRO A 233 -21.87 16.40 -5.91
CA PRO A 233 -22.91 17.41 -5.71
C PRO A 233 -23.63 17.34 -4.36
N GLU A 234 -23.90 16.13 -3.85
CA GLU A 234 -24.67 15.89 -2.62
C GLU A 234 -23.88 15.09 -1.56
N SER A 235 -22.62 14.77 -1.83
CA SER A 235 -21.75 14.04 -0.91
C SER A 235 -20.28 14.40 -1.14
N PHE A 236 -19.40 14.04 -0.23
CA PHE A 236 -17.96 14.10 -0.47
C PHE A 236 -17.25 12.99 0.29
N HIS A 237 -16.08 12.59 -0.19
CA HIS A 237 -15.31 11.52 0.38
C HIS A 237 -13.98 12.06 0.88
N VAL A 238 -13.74 11.91 2.18
CA VAL A 238 -12.52 12.38 2.84
C VAL A 238 -11.58 11.19 2.98
N ALA A 239 -10.35 11.32 2.51
CA ALA A 239 -9.22 10.52 2.98
C ALA A 239 -8.33 11.36 3.87
N PHE A 240 -8.05 10.85 5.06
CA PHE A 240 -7.05 11.39 5.98
C PHE A 240 -5.87 10.41 5.95
N ALA A 241 -4.65 10.91 5.96
CA ALA A 241 -3.44 10.10 6.07
C ALA A 241 -2.48 10.75 7.07
N ALA A 242 -1.83 9.93 7.89
CA ALA A 242 -0.88 10.41 8.88
C ALA A 242 0.21 9.36 9.17
N HIS A 243 1.34 9.83 9.70
CA HIS A 243 2.41 8.93 10.12
C HIS A 243 2.07 8.31 11.48
N HIS A 244 2.23 7.00 11.63
CA HIS A 244 1.85 6.28 12.86
C HIS A 244 2.64 6.77 14.09
N ALA A 245 3.81 7.37 13.88
CA ALA A 245 4.62 7.99 14.94
C ALA A 245 3.92 9.14 15.68
N ILE A 246 2.90 9.77 15.09
CA ILE A 246 2.13 10.86 15.73
C ILE A 246 0.73 10.46 16.15
N LEU A 247 0.18 9.34 15.66
CA LEU A 247 -1.20 8.91 15.94
C LEU A 247 -1.29 7.40 16.18
N ASP A 248 -1.90 6.99 17.29
CA ASP A 248 -2.41 5.64 17.49
C ASP A 248 -3.82 5.43 16.88
N GLY A 249 -4.28 4.18 16.81
CA GLY A 249 -5.59 3.86 16.19
C GLY A 249 -6.80 4.49 16.88
N TRP A 250 -6.70 4.81 18.18
CA TRP A 250 -7.72 5.54 18.93
C TRP A 250 -7.71 7.02 18.56
N SER A 251 -6.52 7.63 18.59
CA SER A 251 -6.29 9.03 18.24
C SER A 251 -6.76 9.30 16.83
N TYR A 252 -6.57 8.33 15.92
CA TYR A 252 -7.06 8.39 14.56
C TYR A 252 -8.59 8.55 14.48
N SER A 253 -9.34 7.64 15.11
CA SER A 253 -10.82 7.71 15.11
C SER A 253 -11.32 9.00 15.75
N ARG A 254 -10.62 9.47 16.79
CA ARG A 254 -10.94 10.73 17.46
C ARG A 254 -10.72 11.95 16.56
N VAL A 255 -9.59 12.06 15.87
CA VAL A 255 -9.33 13.22 15.00
C VAL A 255 -10.32 13.28 13.84
N ALA A 256 -10.74 12.12 13.31
CA ALA A 256 -11.77 12.05 12.27
C ALA A 256 -13.12 12.61 12.77
N VAL A 257 -13.55 12.26 13.99
CA VAL A 257 -14.76 12.86 14.61
C VAL A 257 -14.60 14.34 14.79
N GLU A 258 -13.54 14.76 15.48
CA GLU A 258 -13.36 16.16 15.83
C GLU A 258 -13.33 17.03 14.57
N LEU A 259 -12.71 16.54 13.49
CA LEU A 259 -12.76 17.19 12.18
C LEU A 259 -14.19 17.38 11.68
N MET A 260 -14.99 16.31 11.67
CA MET A 260 -16.37 16.35 11.17
C MET A 260 -17.31 17.16 12.08
N THR A 261 -17.10 17.14 13.39
CA THR A 261 -17.84 17.98 14.35
C THR A 261 -17.52 19.47 14.14
N LEU A 262 -16.23 19.82 13.99
CA LEU A 262 -15.81 21.18 13.68
C LEU A 262 -16.33 21.65 12.31
N TYR A 263 -16.36 20.75 11.33
CA TYR A 263 -16.93 21.03 10.01
C TYR A 263 -18.44 21.32 10.10
N ALA A 264 -19.19 20.49 10.80
CA ALA A 264 -20.64 20.60 10.85
C ALA A 264 -21.16 21.74 11.74
N HIS A 265 -20.42 22.11 12.79
CA HIS A 265 -20.86 23.12 13.79
C HIS A 265 -20.00 24.39 13.83
N GLY A 266 -18.94 24.45 13.03
CA GLY A 266 -17.98 25.54 13.02
C GLY A 266 -16.94 25.46 14.16
N THR A 267 -16.00 26.40 14.13
CA THR A 267 -14.79 26.42 14.99
C THR A 267 -14.96 27.21 16.30
N ALA A 268 -16.18 27.57 16.67
CA ALA A 268 -16.45 28.37 17.86
C ALA A 268 -16.16 27.58 19.17
N ALA A 269 -15.74 28.30 20.22
CA ALA A 269 -15.46 27.71 21.53
C ALA A 269 -16.70 27.02 22.12
N GLY A 270 -16.54 25.78 22.60
CA GLY A 270 -17.59 25.00 23.27
C GLY A 270 -18.16 23.82 22.48
N GLN A 271 -17.78 23.64 21.20
CA GLN A 271 -18.23 22.49 20.38
C GLN A 271 -17.52 21.17 20.74
N LEU A 272 -16.26 21.27 21.16
CA LEU A 272 -15.45 20.13 21.61
C LEU A 272 -15.02 20.36 23.07
N PRO A 273 -14.72 19.28 23.82
CA PRO A 273 -14.14 19.39 25.17
C PRO A 273 -12.86 20.24 25.19
N ALA A 274 -12.32 20.61 26.35
CA ALA A 274 -11.00 21.25 26.39
C ALA A 274 -9.90 20.30 25.85
N PRO A 275 -8.82 20.82 25.24
CA PRO A 275 -7.67 19.99 24.87
C PRO A 275 -7.10 19.29 26.11
N ALA A 276 -6.54 18.11 25.91
CA ALA A 276 -5.88 17.36 26.98
C ALA A 276 -4.69 18.16 27.57
N GLY A 277 -4.32 17.85 28.81
CA GLY A 277 -3.08 18.33 29.41
C GLY A 277 -1.82 17.80 28.70
N PRO A 278 -0.61 17.98 29.26
CA PRO A 278 0.65 17.56 28.65
C PRO A 278 0.86 16.03 28.73
N VAL A 279 -0.05 15.26 28.16
CA VAL A 279 -0.11 13.79 28.24
C VAL A 279 1.09 13.15 27.54
N GLN A 280 1.54 13.71 26.42
CA GLN A 280 2.74 13.24 25.71
C GLN A 280 4.00 13.34 26.58
N ARG A 281 4.15 14.45 27.34
CA ARG A 281 5.25 14.63 28.29
C ARG A 281 5.22 13.60 29.41
N ALA A 282 4.03 13.34 29.97
CA ALA A 282 3.86 12.31 31.00
C ALA A 282 4.16 10.90 30.47
N PHE A 283 3.81 10.62 29.21
CA PHE A 283 4.12 9.37 28.54
C PHE A 283 5.64 9.16 28.36
N VAL A 284 6.35 10.15 27.79
CA VAL A 284 7.82 10.08 27.62
C VAL A 284 8.53 9.92 28.96
N ARG A 285 8.07 10.61 30.00
CA ARG A 285 8.60 10.45 31.36
C ARG A 285 8.39 9.03 31.91
N ALA A 286 7.19 8.47 31.74
CA ALA A 286 6.90 7.12 32.21
C ALA A 286 7.80 6.08 31.52
N GLU A 287 8.11 6.27 30.24
CA GLU A 287 9.08 5.42 29.51
C GLU A 287 10.50 5.55 30.09
N GLN A 288 10.97 6.77 30.36
CA GLN A 288 12.28 7.01 31.00
C GLN A 288 12.39 6.41 32.40
N GLU A 289 11.34 6.54 33.21
CA GLU A 289 11.27 5.92 34.55
C GLU A 289 11.27 4.39 34.46
N ALA A 290 10.54 3.83 33.49
CA ALA A 290 10.53 2.39 33.26
C ALA A 290 11.88 1.86 32.79
N LEU A 291 12.58 2.57 31.89
CA LEU A 291 13.94 2.25 31.45
C LEU A 291 14.94 2.12 32.62
N GLY A 292 14.79 2.96 33.65
CA GLY A 292 15.58 2.91 34.88
C GLY A 292 15.15 1.84 35.89
N SER A 293 14.03 1.15 35.67
CA SER A 293 13.44 0.19 36.62
C SER A 293 13.94 -1.23 36.38
N ALA A 294 14.77 -1.74 37.31
CA ALA A 294 15.21 -3.13 37.29
C ALA A 294 14.04 -4.13 37.34
N ALA A 295 13.02 -3.84 38.16
CA ALA A 295 11.83 -4.70 38.28
C ALA A 295 11.04 -4.79 36.96
N ALA A 296 10.91 -3.69 36.23
CA ALA A 296 10.24 -3.70 34.92
C ALA A 296 11.03 -4.50 33.88
N ALA A 297 12.36 -4.32 33.85
CA ALA A 297 13.24 -5.09 32.97
C ALA A 297 13.18 -6.59 33.29
N GLU A 298 13.32 -6.97 34.57
CA GLU A 298 13.28 -8.37 35.02
C GLU A 298 11.95 -9.04 34.68
N HIS A 299 10.82 -8.35 34.90
CA HIS A 299 9.50 -8.87 34.56
C HIS A 299 9.39 -9.23 33.08
N TRP A 300 9.68 -8.29 32.18
CA TRP A 300 9.52 -8.53 30.74
C TRP A 300 10.58 -9.45 30.15
N LEU A 301 11.80 -9.45 30.69
CA LEU A 301 12.82 -10.43 30.32
C LEU A 301 12.36 -11.85 30.68
N ALA A 302 11.73 -12.05 31.83
CA ALA A 302 11.18 -13.36 32.20
C ALA A 302 10.04 -13.82 31.27
N GLN A 303 9.20 -12.89 30.79
CA GLN A 303 8.18 -13.18 29.78
C GLN A 303 8.80 -13.53 28.42
N ALA A 304 9.92 -12.90 28.05
CA ALA A 304 10.62 -13.15 26.79
C ALA A 304 11.59 -14.36 26.84
N ASP A 305 11.85 -14.90 28.04
CA ASP A 305 12.77 -16.03 28.27
C ASP A 305 12.16 -17.38 27.84
N ALA A 306 11.83 -17.46 26.56
CA ALA A 306 11.35 -18.65 25.88
C ALA A 306 11.99 -18.72 24.48
N PRO A 307 12.16 -19.94 23.91
CA PRO A 307 12.58 -20.08 22.52
C PRO A 307 11.56 -19.42 21.57
N PRO A 308 12.00 -18.91 20.41
CA PRO A 308 11.07 -18.47 19.37
C PRO A 308 10.00 -19.54 19.06
N LEU A 309 8.80 -19.06 18.77
CA LEU A 309 7.62 -19.91 18.66
C LEU A 309 7.36 -20.35 17.23
N LEU A 310 7.40 -19.43 16.27
CA LEU A 310 7.17 -19.69 14.86
C LEU A 310 8.43 -19.52 14.01
N PHE A 311 9.27 -18.52 14.31
CA PHE A 311 10.38 -18.14 13.43
C PHE A 311 11.72 -18.33 14.16
N ALA A 312 12.52 -19.29 13.70
CA ALA A 312 13.85 -19.53 14.26
C ALA A 312 14.84 -18.39 13.92
N ASP A 313 14.63 -17.73 12.79
CA ASP A 313 15.34 -16.55 12.30
C ASP A 313 14.32 -15.63 11.63
N HIS A 314 14.46 -14.31 11.83
CA HIS A 314 13.62 -13.27 11.22
C HIS A 314 14.27 -12.68 9.96
N GLY A 315 15.42 -13.24 9.53
CA GLY A 315 16.15 -12.76 8.36
C GLY A 315 16.74 -11.36 8.55
N ALA A 316 17.41 -10.84 7.51
CA ALA A 316 18.06 -9.53 7.54
C ALA A 316 17.17 -8.37 7.01
N GLY A 317 15.94 -8.66 6.59
CA GLY A 317 15.04 -7.69 5.95
C GLY A 317 13.92 -7.20 6.86
N ILE A 318 13.28 -6.08 6.48
CA ILE A 318 12.06 -5.61 7.15
C ILE A 318 10.89 -6.46 6.64
N PRO A 319 10.12 -7.13 7.53
CA PRO A 319 9.02 -7.98 7.10
C PRO A 319 7.94 -7.22 6.33
N ASP A 320 7.44 -7.83 5.26
CA ASP A 320 6.34 -7.29 4.45
C ASP A 320 5.02 -7.99 4.75
N ALA A 321 4.36 -7.61 5.83
CA ALA A 321 3.07 -8.18 6.21
C ALA A 321 1.86 -7.59 5.45
N SER A 322 2.00 -7.38 4.15
CA SER A 322 0.97 -6.82 3.27
C SER A 322 -0.15 -7.80 2.91
N ALA A 323 0.12 -9.10 2.92
CA ALA A 323 -0.90 -10.11 2.66
C ALA A 323 -1.84 -10.26 3.86
N ARG A 324 -3.16 -10.21 3.61
CA ARG A 324 -4.20 -10.06 4.63
C ARG A 324 -5.29 -11.12 4.51
N HIS A 325 -5.67 -11.70 5.64
CA HIS A 325 -6.90 -12.47 5.80
C HIS A 325 -7.86 -11.71 6.71
N VAL A 326 -9.11 -11.57 6.27
CA VAL A 326 -10.18 -10.90 7.02
C VAL A 326 -11.31 -11.89 7.25
N LEU A 327 -11.70 -12.05 8.51
CA LEU A 327 -12.82 -12.89 8.91
C LEU A 327 -13.79 -12.07 9.77
N ASP A 328 -15.04 -11.99 9.34
CA ASP A 328 -16.08 -11.38 10.17
C ASP A 328 -16.60 -12.39 11.20
N LEU A 329 -16.82 -11.91 12.42
CA LEU A 329 -17.37 -12.67 13.52
C LEU A 329 -18.86 -12.35 13.68
N GLU A 330 -19.66 -13.41 13.70
CA GLU A 330 -21.11 -13.32 13.91
C GLU A 330 -21.44 -12.58 15.22
N PRO A 331 -22.50 -11.74 15.25
CA PRO A 331 -22.90 -11.01 16.45
C PRO A 331 -23.15 -11.91 17.67
N GLU A 332 -23.65 -13.13 17.44
CA GLU A 332 -23.88 -14.08 18.53
C GLU A 332 -22.57 -14.60 19.15
N LEU A 333 -21.53 -14.77 18.34
CA LEU A 333 -20.20 -15.12 18.85
C LEU A 333 -19.65 -13.99 19.73
N VAL A 334 -19.77 -12.74 19.28
CA VAL A 334 -19.35 -11.55 20.05
C VAL A 334 -20.10 -11.45 21.38
N ARG A 335 -21.45 -11.59 21.36
CA ARG A 335 -22.26 -11.65 22.59
C ARG A 335 -21.81 -12.79 23.51
N GLY A 336 -21.52 -13.95 22.94
CA GLY A 336 -20.94 -15.09 23.64
C GLY A 336 -19.62 -14.76 24.33
N LEU A 337 -18.68 -14.11 23.65
CA LEU A 337 -17.40 -13.67 24.21
C LEU A 337 -17.61 -12.73 25.39
N HIS A 338 -18.54 -11.78 25.27
CA HIS A 338 -18.94 -10.93 26.39
C HIS A 338 -19.47 -11.77 27.56
N ARG A 339 -20.40 -12.72 27.33
CA ARG A 339 -20.92 -13.60 28.40
C ARG A 339 -19.82 -14.38 29.11
N VAL A 340 -18.84 -14.92 28.38
CA VAL A 340 -17.69 -15.61 28.98
C VAL A 340 -16.89 -14.66 29.87
N ALA A 341 -16.54 -13.47 29.35
CA ALA A 341 -15.82 -12.45 30.09
C ALA A 341 -16.56 -12.05 31.38
N ARG A 342 -17.89 -11.86 31.30
CA ARG A 342 -18.75 -11.58 32.47
C ARG A 342 -18.70 -12.69 33.50
N ARG A 343 -18.87 -13.94 33.07
CA ARG A 343 -18.92 -15.11 33.95
C ARG A 343 -17.60 -15.35 34.68
N LEU A 344 -16.48 -15.13 34.00
CA LEU A 344 -15.14 -15.32 34.57
C LEU A 344 -14.59 -14.09 35.28
N GLY A 345 -15.26 -12.93 35.19
CA GLY A 345 -14.76 -11.68 35.75
C GLY A 345 -13.50 -11.18 35.05
N THR A 346 -13.40 -11.40 33.73
CA THR A 346 -12.28 -11.00 32.89
C THR A 346 -12.76 -10.03 31.80
N SER A 347 -11.83 -9.57 30.95
CA SER A 347 -12.16 -8.77 29.77
C SER A 347 -12.37 -9.66 28.53
N VAL A 348 -13.04 -9.13 27.51
CA VAL A 348 -13.14 -9.80 26.19
C VAL A 348 -11.76 -9.95 25.55
N LYS A 349 -10.86 -8.96 25.76
CA LYS A 349 -9.45 -9.06 25.34
C LYS A 349 -8.78 -10.29 25.92
N SER A 350 -8.96 -10.57 27.21
CA SER A 350 -8.37 -11.75 27.87
C SER A 350 -8.93 -13.05 27.31
N VAL A 351 -10.23 -13.09 26.98
CA VAL A 351 -10.86 -14.26 26.32
C VAL A 351 -10.27 -14.48 24.93
N ALA A 352 -10.16 -13.41 24.14
CA ALA A 352 -9.60 -13.48 22.80
C ALA A 352 -8.10 -13.79 22.79
N LEU A 353 -7.34 -13.26 23.76
CA LEU A 353 -5.92 -13.54 23.93
C LEU A 353 -5.68 -15.00 24.31
N ALA A 354 -6.53 -15.60 25.15
CA ALA A 354 -6.51 -17.03 25.44
C ALA A 354 -6.78 -17.88 24.18
N ALA A 355 -7.77 -17.50 23.37
CA ALA A 355 -8.05 -18.15 22.10
C ALA A 355 -6.88 -18.03 21.11
N HIS A 356 -6.29 -16.83 21.00
CA HIS A 356 -5.08 -16.54 20.22
C HIS A 356 -3.91 -17.41 20.67
N ALA A 357 -3.61 -17.47 21.96
CA ALA A 357 -2.52 -18.28 22.50
C ALA A 357 -2.71 -19.77 22.17
N ARG A 358 -3.93 -20.30 22.31
CA ARG A 358 -4.22 -21.69 21.97
C ARG A 358 -4.11 -21.98 20.47
N ALA A 359 -4.63 -21.08 19.63
CA ALA A 359 -4.50 -21.19 18.18
C ALA A 359 -3.03 -21.14 17.74
N LEU A 360 -2.24 -20.25 18.36
CA LEU A 360 -0.83 -20.09 18.07
C LEU A 360 0.00 -21.29 18.53
N GLY A 361 -0.28 -21.85 19.71
CA GLY A 361 0.33 -23.09 20.18
C GLY A 361 0.01 -24.28 19.27
N ALA A 362 -1.24 -24.39 18.81
CA ALA A 362 -1.65 -25.39 17.83
C ALA A 362 -0.91 -25.23 16.48
N LEU A 363 -0.80 -24.00 15.98
CA LEU A 363 -0.06 -23.69 14.75
C LEU A 363 1.44 -24.04 14.87
N ALA A 364 2.03 -23.77 16.04
CA ALA A 364 3.44 -24.04 16.34
C ALA A 364 3.71 -25.53 16.68
N GLY A 365 2.66 -26.34 16.89
CA GLY A 365 2.79 -27.70 17.42
C GLY A 365 3.38 -27.74 18.83
N ARG A 366 3.17 -26.69 19.63
CA ARG A 366 3.75 -26.51 20.97
C ARG A 366 2.71 -25.99 21.96
N GLU A 367 2.52 -26.73 23.03
CA GLU A 367 1.58 -26.35 24.11
C GLU A 367 2.24 -25.61 25.27
N GLU A 368 3.57 -25.66 25.38
CA GLU A 368 4.34 -25.04 26.46
C GLU A 368 5.08 -23.80 25.94
N ASP A 369 5.24 -22.80 26.79
CA ASP A 369 5.98 -21.57 26.50
C ASP A 369 5.55 -20.88 25.20
N VAL A 370 4.24 -20.67 25.06
CA VAL A 370 3.65 -19.91 23.96
C VAL A 370 3.79 -18.42 24.27
N VAL A 371 4.62 -17.72 23.51
CA VAL A 371 4.85 -16.27 23.65
C VAL A 371 4.27 -15.51 22.45
N THR A 372 3.55 -14.42 22.74
CA THR A 372 3.05 -13.48 21.73
C THR A 372 3.24 -12.04 22.20
N GLY A 373 3.49 -11.12 21.28
CA GLY A 373 3.54 -9.70 21.57
C GLY A 373 2.13 -9.14 21.69
N VAL A 374 1.74 -8.67 22.87
CA VAL A 374 0.43 -8.05 23.09
C VAL A 374 0.58 -6.54 23.00
N VAL A 375 -0.29 -5.88 22.23
CA VAL A 375 -0.35 -4.42 22.19
C VAL A 375 -1.02 -3.90 23.47
N PHE A 376 -0.30 -3.06 24.20
CA PHE A 376 -0.75 -2.33 25.37
C PHE A 376 -1.00 -0.87 25.01
N ASN A 377 -2.08 -0.31 25.57
CA ASN A 377 -2.28 1.12 25.62
C ASN A 377 -1.64 1.63 26.92
N THR A 378 -0.54 2.37 26.78
CA THR A 378 0.31 2.83 27.88
C THR A 378 0.08 4.30 28.21
N ARG A 379 -1.05 4.84 27.77
CA ARG A 379 -1.46 6.20 28.02
C ARG A 379 -1.51 6.49 29.53
N PRO A 380 -0.82 7.54 29.99
CA PRO A 380 -0.75 7.82 31.42
C PRO A 380 -2.13 8.26 31.92
N PRO A 381 -2.51 7.93 33.17
CA PRO A 381 -3.80 8.33 33.75
C PRO A 381 -3.77 9.79 34.24
N GLU A 382 -3.46 10.72 33.33
CA GLU A 382 -3.45 12.17 33.57
C GLU A 382 -4.80 12.79 33.17
N PRO A 383 -5.20 13.92 33.79
CA PRO A 383 -6.40 14.65 33.39
C PRO A 383 -6.45 14.95 31.89
N GLY A 384 -7.54 14.53 31.23
CA GLY A 384 -7.75 14.71 29.78
C GLY A 384 -7.06 13.66 28.90
N SER A 385 -6.44 12.62 29.46
CA SER A 385 -5.76 11.59 28.67
C SER A 385 -6.67 10.84 27.70
N ASP A 386 -7.92 10.60 28.09
CA ASP A 386 -8.97 10.05 27.24
C ASP A 386 -9.24 10.89 25.97
N LEU A 387 -8.89 12.18 26.01
CA LEU A 387 -9.02 13.12 24.90
C LEU A 387 -7.70 13.42 24.19
N ALA A 388 -6.58 12.93 24.70
CA ALA A 388 -5.28 13.21 24.11
C ALA A 388 -5.10 12.50 22.77
N VAL A 389 -4.45 13.17 21.83
CA VAL A 389 -4.11 12.66 20.51
C VAL A 389 -2.59 12.46 20.47
N GLY A 390 -2.13 11.28 20.06
CA GLY A 390 -0.71 10.90 20.08
C GLY A 390 -0.49 9.40 19.86
N LEU A 391 0.77 8.97 19.87
CA LEU A 391 1.16 7.54 19.87
C LEU A 391 1.48 7.08 21.30
N PHE A 392 0.58 6.31 21.90
CA PHE A 392 0.70 5.81 23.28
C PHE A 392 0.65 4.28 23.36
N LEU A 393 1.15 3.60 22.33
CA LEU A 393 1.17 2.15 22.26
C LEU A 393 2.52 1.61 22.66
N ASN A 394 2.52 0.38 23.17
CA ASN A 394 3.72 -0.44 23.32
C ASN A 394 3.34 -1.89 23.04
N THR A 395 4.28 -2.70 22.55
CA THR A 395 4.02 -4.12 22.24
C THR A 395 4.97 -4.99 23.05
N LEU A 396 4.44 -5.80 23.96
CA LEU A 396 5.23 -6.49 24.98
C LEU A 396 4.97 -8.00 24.98
N PRO A 397 6.00 -8.82 25.26
CA PRO A 397 5.85 -10.27 25.28
C PRO A 397 4.94 -10.71 26.43
N VAL A 398 3.95 -11.55 26.12
CA VAL A 398 3.14 -12.26 27.10
C VAL A 398 3.35 -13.76 26.90
N ARG A 399 3.80 -14.45 27.95
CA ARG A 399 4.09 -15.88 27.95
C ARG A 399 3.00 -16.67 28.64
N PHE A 400 2.51 -17.69 27.95
CA PHE A 400 1.69 -18.74 28.50
C PHE A 400 2.58 -19.96 28.76
N ALA A 401 2.85 -20.26 30.03
CA ALA A 401 3.63 -21.44 30.41
C ALA A 401 3.02 -22.73 29.82
N ARG A 402 1.69 -22.80 29.76
CA ARG A 402 0.96 -23.87 29.08
C ARG A 402 -0.37 -23.39 28.52
N VAL A 403 -0.67 -23.75 27.26
CA VAL A 403 -2.00 -23.58 26.63
C VAL A 403 -2.78 -24.89 26.72
N GLY A 404 -3.28 -25.20 27.92
CA GLY A 404 -3.98 -26.45 28.21
C GLY A 404 -5.42 -26.54 27.69
N ASP A 405 -6.08 -27.67 27.98
CA ASP A 405 -7.43 -27.95 27.51
C ASP A 405 -8.53 -27.14 28.20
N ASP A 406 -8.32 -26.74 29.46
CA ASP A 406 -9.31 -25.98 30.24
C ASP A 406 -9.32 -24.49 29.83
N TRP A 407 -10.36 -24.08 29.13
CA TRP A 407 -10.57 -22.70 28.72
C TRP A 407 -10.67 -21.72 29.89
N ALA A 408 -11.31 -22.10 31.00
CA ALA A 408 -11.51 -21.17 32.11
C ALA A 408 -10.18 -20.80 32.75
N ASP A 409 -9.28 -21.78 32.89
CA ASP A 409 -7.93 -21.55 33.41
C ASP A 409 -7.07 -20.76 32.43
N LEU A 410 -7.16 -21.03 31.12
CA LEU A 410 -6.40 -20.27 30.13
C LEU A 410 -6.85 -18.80 30.03
N VAL A 411 -8.16 -18.53 30.10
CA VAL A 411 -8.69 -17.16 30.15
C VAL A 411 -8.25 -16.43 31.42
N ARG A 412 -8.22 -17.11 32.56
CA ARG A 412 -7.70 -16.55 33.81
C ARG A 412 -6.20 -16.26 33.71
N ALA A 413 -5.42 -17.16 33.10
CA ALA A 413 -3.99 -16.96 32.88
C ALA A 413 -3.73 -15.74 31.97
N ALA A 414 -4.53 -15.55 30.91
CA ALA A 414 -4.44 -14.37 30.06
C ALA A 414 -4.74 -13.08 30.85
N ALA A 415 -5.82 -13.07 31.63
CA ALA A 415 -6.18 -11.93 32.46
C ALA A 415 -5.12 -11.64 33.55
N GLU A 416 -4.51 -12.69 34.11
CA GLU A 416 -3.43 -12.57 35.09
C GLU A 416 -2.19 -11.95 34.47
N ALA A 417 -1.76 -12.43 33.29
CA ALA A 417 -0.59 -11.89 32.61
C ALA A 417 -0.76 -10.40 32.26
N GLU A 418 -1.95 -9.99 31.82
CA GLU A 418 -2.27 -8.57 31.60
C GLU A 418 -2.18 -7.76 32.90
N ARG A 419 -2.66 -8.33 34.01
CA ARG A 419 -2.64 -7.69 35.33
C ARG A 419 -1.23 -7.55 35.91
N GLU A 420 -0.40 -8.58 35.79
CA GLU A 420 0.99 -8.59 36.25
C GLU A 420 1.89 -7.67 35.42
N GLY A 421 1.64 -7.58 34.11
CA GLY A 421 2.39 -6.73 33.20
C GLY A 421 2.05 -5.24 33.28
N ALA A 422 0.81 -4.89 33.65
CA ALA A 422 0.35 -3.50 33.63
C ALA A 422 1.21 -2.48 34.41
N PRO A 423 1.79 -2.78 35.59
CA PRO A 423 2.72 -1.86 36.28
C PRO A 423 4.02 -1.60 35.51
N HIS A 424 4.37 -2.47 34.56
CA HIS A 424 5.62 -2.45 33.82
C HIS A 424 5.43 -2.08 32.34
N GLN A 425 4.19 -1.82 31.90
CA GLN A 425 3.84 -1.66 30.49
C GLN A 425 4.52 -0.47 29.77
N ALA A 426 5.07 0.50 30.51
CA ALA A 426 5.83 1.61 29.93
C ALA A 426 7.28 1.24 29.56
N TYR A 427 7.76 0.04 29.91
CA TYR A 427 9.11 -0.40 29.56
C TYR A 427 9.21 -0.63 28.04
N PRO A 428 10.12 0.02 27.31
CA PRO A 428 10.10 0.00 25.86
C PRO A 428 10.54 -1.36 25.29
N GLN A 429 9.80 -1.86 24.30
CA GLN A 429 10.12 -3.10 23.59
C GLN A 429 11.55 -3.09 23.01
N ALA A 430 11.99 -1.97 22.43
CA ALA A 430 13.32 -1.86 21.84
C ALA A 430 14.44 -2.18 22.85
N ALA A 431 14.29 -1.78 24.11
CA ALA A 431 15.25 -2.11 25.17
C ALA A 431 15.24 -3.60 25.55
N LEU A 432 14.12 -4.31 25.35
CA LEU A 432 14.09 -5.77 25.49
C LEU A 432 14.86 -6.44 24.36
N VAL A 433 14.62 -6.02 23.12
CA VAL A 433 15.30 -6.56 21.93
C VAL A 433 16.81 -6.36 22.03
N GLU A 434 17.25 -5.16 22.43
CA GLU A 434 18.67 -4.86 22.64
C GLU A 434 19.31 -5.79 23.68
N ARG A 435 18.65 -6.00 24.83
CA ARG A 435 19.16 -6.87 25.91
C ARG A 435 19.16 -8.35 25.54
N LEU A 436 18.18 -8.80 24.76
CA LEU A 436 18.05 -10.18 24.32
C LEU A 436 18.97 -10.51 23.14
N GLY A 437 19.35 -9.51 22.34
CA GLY A 437 20.06 -9.71 21.07
C GLY A 437 19.21 -10.41 20.00
N ARG A 438 17.89 -10.46 20.19
CA ARG A 438 16.90 -11.08 19.30
C ARG A 438 15.50 -10.48 19.51
N PRO A 439 14.55 -10.68 18.59
CA PRO A 439 13.15 -10.34 18.82
C PRO A 439 12.59 -11.00 20.08
N ALA A 440 11.75 -10.26 20.82
CA ALA A 440 11.12 -10.75 22.05
C ALA A 440 9.92 -11.69 21.80
N PHE A 441 9.34 -11.64 20.61
CA PHE A 441 8.19 -12.45 20.16
C PHE A 441 8.11 -12.47 18.63
N ASP A 442 7.40 -13.45 18.09
CA ASP A 442 7.25 -13.64 16.63
C ASP A 442 5.93 -13.09 16.07
N VAL A 443 4.90 -13.06 16.91
CA VAL A 443 3.51 -12.78 16.50
C VAL A 443 2.94 -11.71 17.40
N THR A 444 2.31 -10.71 16.80
CA THR A 444 1.58 -9.68 17.56
C THR A 444 0.08 -9.95 17.62
N PHE A 445 -0.51 -9.65 18.77
CA PHE A 445 -1.94 -9.65 19.03
C PHE A 445 -2.39 -8.29 19.51
N ASN A 446 -3.35 -7.71 18.80
CA ASN A 446 -3.98 -6.46 19.13
C ASN A 446 -5.50 -6.67 19.24
N PHE A 447 -6.08 -6.06 20.28
CA PHE A 447 -7.53 -6.08 20.51
C PHE A 447 -8.03 -4.65 20.55
N MET A 448 -8.96 -4.32 19.68
CA MET A 448 -9.60 -3.01 19.60
C MET A 448 -11.09 -3.17 19.84
N ASN A 449 -11.63 -2.34 20.73
CA ASN A 449 -13.06 -2.26 20.98
C ASN A 449 -13.50 -0.83 20.72
N PHE A 450 -13.96 -0.53 19.50
CA PHE A 450 -14.43 0.80 19.12
C PHE A 450 -15.88 0.95 19.54
N ARG A 451 -16.09 1.00 20.86
CA ARG A 451 -17.40 1.28 21.45
C ARG A 451 -17.93 2.64 20.99
N ASP A 452 -17.01 3.53 20.69
CA ASP A 452 -17.24 4.91 20.30
C ASP A 452 -17.45 5.05 18.79
N GLN A 453 -17.60 3.97 17.99
CA GLN A 453 -18.05 4.10 16.59
C GLN A 453 -19.55 4.47 16.49
N GLN A 454 -20.36 4.02 17.45
CA GLN A 454 -21.76 4.46 17.59
C GLN A 454 -21.81 5.94 18.02
N GLU A 455 -20.96 6.32 18.98
CA GLU A 455 -20.79 7.73 19.37
C GLU A 455 -20.21 8.57 18.21
N LEU A 456 -19.30 8.03 17.38
CA LEU A 456 -18.79 8.63 16.12
C LEU A 456 -19.94 8.92 15.15
N ALA A 457 -20.80 7.94 14.90
CA ALA A 457 -21.94 8.06 14.01
C ALA A 457 -23.00 9.03 14.58
N ASP A 458 -23.14 9.08 15.91
CA ASP A 458 -24.06 9.96 16.63
C ASP A 458 -23.49 11.39 16.82
N LEU A 459 -22.16 11.58 16.77
CA LEU A 459 -21.44 12.85 16.95
C LEU A 459 -21.14 13.58 15.64
N THR A 460 -21.20 12.88 14.50
CA THR A 460 -21.16 13.55 13.20
C THR A 460 -22.54 14.11 12.90
N ALA A 461 -22.72 15.43 12.97
CA ALA A 461 -23.95 16.07 12.49
C ALA A 461 -24.12 15.99 10.96
N ALA A 462 -23.12 15.46 10.25
CA ALA A 462 -23.21 15.06 8.84
C ALA A 462 -23.28 13.53 8.76
N PRO A 463 -24.21 12.92 8.01
CA PRO A 463 -24.30 11.47 7.88
C PRO A 463 -23.01 10.94 7.22
N THR A 464 -22.32 9.99 7.85
CA THR A 464 -21.09 9.39 7.32
C THR A 464 -21.24 7.89 7.06
N SER A 465 -20.54 7.37 6.05
CA SER A 465 -20.56 5.96 5.67
C SER A 465 -19.21 5.51 5.10
N ARG A 466 -19.08 4.21 4.81
CA ARG A 466 -17.92 3.61 4.11
C ARG A 466 -16.55 3.86 4.77
N TRP A 467 -16.52 3.82 6.10
CA TRP A 467 -15.27 3.91 6.87
C TRP A 467 -14.33 2.76 6.54
N ARG A 468 -13.14 3.09 6.03
CA ARG A 468 -12.07 2.14 5.75
C ARG A 468 -10.80 2.59 6.44
N ARG A 469 -9.99 1.63 6.88
CA ARG A 469 -8.66 1.86 7.47
C ARG A 469 -7.62 0.97 6.81
N ARG A 470 -6.49 1.58 6.48
CA ARG A 470 -5.30 0.93 5.94
C ARG A 470 -4.07 1.35 6.74
N GLY A 471 -3.17 0.41 6.95
CA GLY A 471 -1.83 0.67 7.45
C GLY A 471 -0.95 -0.55 7.30
N LYS A 472 0.37 -0.34 7.30
CA LYS A 472 1.37 -1.41 7.17
C LYS A 472 2.31 -1.39 8.38
N PRO A 473 2.22 -2.37 9.30
CA PRO A 473 3.20 -2.52 10.38
C PRO A 473 4.42 -3.33 9.91
N SER A 474 5.51 -3.29 10.68
CA SER A 474 6.76 -4.02 10.39
C SER A 474 6.83 -5.44 10.97
N PHE A 475 5.71 -5.99 11.47
CA PHE A 475 5.72 -7.31 12.13
C PHE A 475 5.43 -8.41 11.10
N PRO A 476 6.20 -9.52 11.08
CA PRO A 476 6.06 -10.59 10.09
C PRO A 476 4.73 -11.34 10.23
N PHE A 477 4.12 -11.32 11.42
CA PHE A 477 2.80 -11.87 11.64
C PHE A 477 2.05 -11.07 12.69
N HIS A 478 0.94 -10.45 12.31
CA HIS A 478 0.15 -9.58 13.17
C HIS A 478 -1.34 -9.90 13.10
N VAL A 479 -1.98 -9.95 14.27
CA VAL A 479 -3.37 -10.35 14.43
C VAL A 479 -4.11 -9.22 15.13
N ASN A 480 -5.11 -8.65 14.47
CA ASN A 480 -6.00 -7.65 15.04
C ASN A 480 -7.40 -8.24 15.20
N LEU A 481 -7.95 -8.24 16.41
CA LEU A 481 -9.36 -8.47 16.65
C LEU A 481 -10.03 -7.13 16.98
N GLU A 482 -10.93 -6.71 16.10
CA GLU A 482 -11.74 -5.51 16.26
C GLU A 482 -13.17 -5.88 16.63
N ILE A 483 -13.77 -5.16 17.58
CA ILE A 483 -15.21 -5.25 17.89
C ILE A 483 -15.82 -3.86 17.74
N THR A 484 -16.87 -3.79 16.92
CA THR A 484 -17.55 -2.55 16.52
C THR A 484 -19.05 -2.83 16.39
N GLY A 485 -19.90 -2.09 17.11
CA GLY A 485 -21.37 -2.21 17.00
C GLY A 485 -21.92 -3.63 17.22
N GLY A 486 -21.29 -4.42 18.10
CA GLY A 486 -21.67 -5.81 18.37
C GLY A 486 -21.23 -6.83 17.30
N ARG A 487 -20.55 -6.39 16.24
CA ARG A 487 -19.87 -7.25 15.25
C ARG A 487 -18.38 -7.32 15.57
N GLY A 488 -17.74 -8.42 15.20
CA GLY A 488 -16.30 -8.57 15.32
C GLY A 488 -15.66 -8.74 13.96
N GLN A 489 -14.42 -8.29 13.79
CA GLN A 489 -13.61 -8.58 12.61
C GLN A 489 -12.21 -8.98 13.05
N LEU A 490 -11.75 -10.12 12.54
CA LEU A 490 -10.39 -10.60 12.69
C LEU A 490 -9.61 -10.24 11.43
N ARG A 491 -8.54 -9.45 11.58
CA ARG A 491 -7.64 -9.06 10.48
C ARG A 491 -6.25 -9.59 10.79
N ILE A 492 -5.81 -10.52 9.97
CA ILE A 492 -4.52 -11.18 10.09
C ILE A 492 -3.66 -10.70 8.93
N GLY A 493 -2.55 -10.03 9.22
CA GLY A 493 -1.55 -9.72 8.22
C GLY A 493 -0.28 -10.52 8.47
N HIS A 494 0.33 -11.01 7.42
CA HIS A 494 1.53 -11.84 7.48
C HIS A 494 2.46 -11.54 6.32
N ASP A 495 3.75 -11.77 6.55
CA ASP A 495 4.78 -11.79 5.52
C ASP A 495 4.92 -13.22 4.97
N PRO A 496 4.54 -13.47 3.71
CA PRO A 496 4.60 -14.80 3.12
C PRO A 496 6.02 -15.39 3.04
N ALA A 497 7.07 -14.57 3.10
CA ALA A 497 8.44 -15.06 3.20
C ALA A 497 8.73 -15.72 4.57
N HIS A 498 8.02 -15.30 5.62
CA HIS A 498 8.14 -15.83 6.97
C HIS A 498 7.09 -16.89 7.30
N LEU A 499 5.84 -16.64 6.91
CA LEU A 499 4.70 -17.51 7.17
C LEU A 499 3.90 -17.70 5.88
N PRO A 500 3.97 -18.87 5.22
CA PRO A 500 3.21 -19.13 4.00
C PRO A 500 1.70 -18.95 4.20
N GLN A 501 1.00 -18.54 3.14
CA GLN A 501 -0.43 -18.24 3.16
C GLN A 501 -1.28 -19.35 3.78
N GLU A 502 -1.06 -20.60 3.37
CA GLU A 502 -1.78 -21.77 3.91
C GLU A 502 -1.67 -21.88 5.45
N ARG A 503 -0.52 -21.48 6.02
CA ARG A 503 -0.32 -21.50 7.49
C ARG A 503 -1.04 -20.34 8.17
N ALA A 504 -1.10 -19.16 7.56
CA ALA A 504 -1.89 -18.06 8.09
C ALA A 504 -3.41 -18.32 7.99
N GLU A 505 -3.86 -18.94 6.91
CA GLU A 505 -5.26 -19.41 6.77
C GLU A 505 -5.59 -20.49 7.80
N SER A 506 -4.68 -21.46 8.00
CA SER A 506 -4.80 -22.46 9.05
C SER A 506 -4.91 -21.81 10.43
N TYR A 507 -4.06 -20.83 10.73
CA TYR A 507 -4.14 -20.04 11.95
C TYR A 507 -5.48 -19.30 12.09
N ALA A 508 -5.97 -18.67 11.01
CA ALA A 508 -7.24 -17.96 11.00
C ALA A 508 -8.40 -18.90 11.37
N GLY A 509 -8.42 -20.11 10.79
CA GLY A 509 -9.38 -21.16 11.12
C GLY A 509 -9.24 -21.66 12.56
N LEU A 510 -8.02 -21.85 13.05
CA LEU A 510 -7.74 -22.25 14.44
C LEU A 510 -8.22 -21.19 15.44
N LEU A 511 -7.99 -19.90 15.16
CA LEU A 511 -8.43 -18.81 16.03
C LEU A 511 -9.96 -18.67 16.02
N ALA A 512 -10.59 -18.68 14.86
CA ALA A 512 -12.05 -18.66 14.76
C ALA A 512 -12.68 -19.86 15.51
N GLY A 513 -12.12 -21.06 15.33
CA GLY A 513 -12.54 -22.26 16.04
C GLY A 513 -12.34 -22.17 17.56
N ALA A 514 -11.21 -21.61 18.01
CA ALA A 514 -10.90 -21.36 19.41
C ALA A 514 -11.89 -20.38 20.05
N LEU A 515 -12.19 -19.26 19.39
CA LEU A 515 -13.20 -18.28 19.84
C LEU A 515 -14.59 -18.93 19.97
N ALA A 516 -14.99 -19.75 19.00
CA ALA A 516 -16.27 -20.47 19.07
C ALA A 516 -16.28 -21.53 20.18
N ALA A 517 -15.17 -22.24 20.39
CA ALA A 517 -15.06 -23.28 21.42
C ALA A 517 -15.16 -22.70 22.83
N VAL A 518 -14.43 -21.61 23.12
CA VAL A 518 -14.48 -20.97 24.44
C VAL A 518 -15.89 -20.47 24.78
N VAL A 519 -16.61 -19.91 23.79
CA VAL A 519 -18.01 -19.49 23.95
C VAL A 519 -18.92 -20.69 24.20
N ARG A 520 -18.83 -21.73 23.37
CA ARG A 520 -19.66 -22.93 23.50
C ARG A 520 -19.53 -23.58 24.87
N GLU A 521 -18.32 -23.63 25.42
CA GLU A 521 -18.03 -24.32 26.67
C GLU A 521 -18.33 -23.46 27.91
N LEU A 522 -18.14 -22.14 27.83
CA LEU A 522 -18.21 -21.27 29.01
C LEU A 522 -19.37 -20.28 29.05
N ALA A 523 -19.99 -19.90 27.92
CA ALA A 523 -20.95 -18.80 27.89
C ALA A 523 -22.27 -19.11 28.65
N GLY A 524 -22.63 -20.39 28.81
CA GLY A 524 -23.91 -20.79 29.42
C GLY A 524 -25.14 -20.47 28.54
N PRO A 525 -26.37 -20.67 29.05
CA PRO A 525 -27.59 -20.33 28.31
C PRO A 525 -27.74 -18.82 28.10
N ALA A 526 -28.33 -18.41 26.97
CA ALA A 526 -28.59 -17.01 26.66
C ALA A 526 -29.57 -16.39 27.66
N ASP A 527 -29.27 -15.19 28.15
CA ASP A 527 -30.15 -14.43 29.03
C ASP A 527 -31.22 -13.70 28.19
N PRO A 528 -32.52 -13.77 28.53
CA PRO A 528 -33.56 -13.01 27.83
C PRO A 528 -33.29 -11.49 27.76
N ALA A 529 -32.46 -10.92 28.64
CA ALA A 529 -32.05 -9.52 28.58
C ALA A 529 -31.12 -9.14 27.39
N ASP A 530 -30.46 -10.12 26.75
CA ASP A 530 -29.54 -9.89 25.60
C ASP A 530 -30.28 -9.68 24.26
N SER A 531 -31.63 -9.72 24.24
CA SER A 531 -32.46 -9.77 23.02
C SER A 531 -32.96 -8.40 22.49
N ALA A 532 -32.54 -7.28 23.09
CA ALA A 532 -33.16 -5.97 22.86
C ALA A 532 -32.49 -5.05 21.81
N GLU A 533 -31.37 -5.43 21.19
CA GLU A 533 -30.73 -4.63 20.13
C GLU A 533 -30.79 -5.37 18.78
N ALA A 534 -31.80 -5.04 17.98
CA ALA A 534 -31.99 -5.53 16.62
C ALA A 534 -31.61 -4.44 15.60
N VAL A 535 -30.72 -4.78 14.66
CA VAL A 535 -30.56 -4.05 13.39
C VAL A 535 -30.75 -5.05 12.25
N GLY A 536 -31.51 -4.63 11.23
CA GLY A 536 -32.21 -5.47 10.25
C GLY A 536 -31.34 -6.29 9.27
N PRO A 537 -31.99 -7.11 8.43
CA PRO A 537 -31.33 -8.12 7.62
C PRO A 537 -30.69 -7.53 6.36
N VAL A 538 -29.48 -7.97 6.04
CA VAL A 538 -28.91 -7.94 4.69
C VAL A 538 -28.36 -9.34 4.43
N GLU A 539 -28.90 -10.01 3.43
CA GLU A 539 -28.46 -11.34 2.98
C GLU A 539 -27.10 -11.22 2.27
N ALA A 540 -26.11 -12.03 2.68
CA ALA A 540 -24.85 -12.19 1.96
C ALA A 540 -24.77 -13.61 1.37
N LEU A 541 -24.80 -13.69 0.04
CA LEU A 541 -24.46 -14.89 -0.73
C LEU A 541 -22.94 -14.94 -0.90
N ALA A 542 -22.30 -16.02 -0.45
CA ALA A 542 -20.91 -16.32 -0.81
C ALA A 542 -20.86 -16.81 -2.27
N VAL A 543 -20.26 -16.02 -3.16
CA VAL A 543 -19.98 -16.39 -4.56
C VAL A 543 -18.51 -16.83 -4.65
N ALA A 544 -18.26 -18.01 -5.23
CA ALA A 544 -16.91 -18.47 -5.52
C ALA A 544 -16.23 -17.51 -6.52
N ARG A 545 -14.97 -17.16 -6.25
CA ARG A 545 -14.24 -16.15 -7.05
C ARG A 545 -13.62 -16.81 -8.29
N PRO A 546 -13.68 -16.16 -9.48
CA PRO A 546 -13.01 -16.64 -10.69
C PRO A 546 -11.49 -16.82 -10.53
N ARG A 547 -10.87 -17.72 -11.29
CA ARG A 547 -9.42 -17.98 -11.31
C ARG A 547 -8.80 -17.58 -12.65
N PHE A 548 -7.78 -16.73 -12.62
CA PHE A 548 -7.08 -16.22 -13.79
C PHE A 548 -5.73 -16.90 -13.98
N ALA A 549 -5.56 -17.65 -15.07
CA ALA A 549 -4.26 -18.13 -15.51
C ALA A 549 -3.54 -17.04 -16.32
N VAL A 550 -2.53 -16.42 -15.69
CA VAL A 550 -1.75 -15.32 -16.27
C VAL A 550 -0.40 -15.86 -16.72
N LEU A 551 -0.19 -15.96 -18.04
CA LEU A 551 1.13 -16.31 -18.56
C LEU A 551 2.06 -15.09 -18.43
N TYR A 552 3.22 -15.29 -17.81
CA TYR A 552 4.11 -14.19 -17.41
C TYR A 552 5.59 -14.46 -17.68
N ASP A 553 6.25 -13.48 -18.31
CA ASP A 553 7.71 -13.39 -18.42
C ASP A 553 8.11 -11.93 -18.74
N ALA A 554 9.40 -11.70 -18.99
CA ALA A 554 9.97 -10.41 -19.33
C ALA A 554 9.20 -9.73 -20.48
N GLY A 555 8.93 -8.43 -20.31
CA GLY A 555 8.18 -7.63 -21.29
C GLY A 555 6.67 -7.61 -21.07
N ALA A 556 6.15 -8.37 -20.11
CA ALA A 556 4.78 -8.19 -19.61
C ALA A 556 4.61 -6.87 -18.82
N VAL A 557 3.35 -6.49 -18.62
CA VAL A 557 2.96 -5.52 -17.58
C VAL A 557 3.52 -6.01 -16.23
N PRO A 558 4.04 -5.14 -15.34
CA PRO A 558 4.62 -5.58 -14.07
C PRO A 558 3.68 -6.45 -13.24
N ALA A 559 4.20 -7.49 -12.58
CA ALA A 559 3.40 -8.43 -11.80
C ALA A 559 2.53 -7.71 -10.74
N GLY A 560 3.05 -6.68 -10.08
CA GLY A 560 2.29 -5.87 -9.12
C GLY A 560 1.09 -5.12 -9.73
N GLU A 561 1.20 -4.65 -10.97
CA GLU A 561 0.06 -4.04 -11.68
C GLU A 561 -0.99 -5.09 -12.05
N ILE A 562 -0.55 -6.31 -12.41
CA ILE A 562 -1.44 -7.45 -12.65
C ILE A 562 -2.19 -7.82 -11.37
N GLY A 563 -1.46 -7.93 -10.26
CA GLY A 563 -2.01 -8.17 -8.93
C GLY A 563 -3.06 -7.13 -8.54
N ALA A 564 -2.74 -5.85 -8.68
CA ALA A 564 -3.67 -4.77 -8.35
C ALA A 564 -4.91 -4.73 -9.26
N GLY A 565 -4.75 -4.97 -10.57
CA GLY A 565 -5.85 -4.89 -11.54
C GLY A 565 -6.84 -6.06 -11.47
N LEU A 566 -6.38 -7.24 -11.00
CA LEU A 566 -7.20 -8.45 -10.86
C LEU A 566 -7.64 -8.74 -9.42
N ALA A 567 -7.10 -8.02 -8.42
CA ALA A 567 -7.27 -8.31 -6.99
C ALA A 567 -8.72 -8.49 -6.53
N ASP A 568 -9.66 -7.74 -7.09
CA ASP A 568 -11.09 -7.82 -6.79
C ASP A 568 -11.85 -8.74 -7.74
N LEU A 569 -11.35 -8.99 -8.95
CA LEU A 569 -11.97 -9.89 -9.94
C LEU A 569 -11.81 -11.36 -9.59
N GLY A 570 -10.68 -11.79 -9.02
CA GLY A 570 -10.44 -13.22 -8.84
C GLY A 570 -9.06 -13.60 -8.29
N GLU A 571 -8.81 -14.90 -8.22
CA GLU A 571 -7.52 -15.48 -7.85
C GLU A 571 -6.56 -15.49 -9.05
N ILE A 572 -5.26 -15.38 -8.82
CA ILE A 572 -4.24 -15.32 -9.87
C ILE A 572 -3.40 -16.59 -9.84
N LEU A 573 -3.19 -17.18 -11.02
CA LEU A 573 -2.33 -18.34 -11.28
C LEU A 573 -1.29 -17.92 -12.33
N PHE A 574 -0.10 -17.57 -11.90
CA PHE A 574 1.01 -17.26 -12.81
C PHE A 574 1.54 -18.52 -13.48
N LEU A 575 1.56 -18.53 -14.80
CA LEU A 575 2.16 -19.58 -15.62
C LEU A 575 3.45 -19.06 -16.23
N VAL A 576 4.60 -19.56 -15.79
CA VAL A 576 5.92 -18.98 -16.10
C VAL A 576 6.83 -19.97 -16.83
N PRO A 577 7.67 -19.54 -17.79
CA PRO A 577 8.65 -20.44 -18.43
C PRO A 577 9.68 -20.99 -17.44
N ARG A 578 10.06 -22.27 -17.59
CA ARG A 578 11.20 -22.83 -16.86
C ARG A 578 12.50 -22.08 -17.21
N HIS A 579 13.25 -21.69 -16.18
CA HIS A 579 14.56 -21.04 -16.27
C HIS A 579 14.57 -19.60 -16.80
N SER A 580 13.50 -18.83 -16.60
CA SER A 580 13.55 -17.37 -16.84
C SER A 580 14.24 -16.65 -15.67
N ALA A 581 15.41 -16.07 -15.93
CA ALA A 581 16.11 -15.24 -14.95
C ALA A 581 15.29 -14.01 -14.52
N HIS A 582 14.39 -13.52 -15.38
CA HIS A 582 13.48 -12.43 -15.02
C HIS A 582 12.45 -12.89 -13.99
N VAL A 583 11.83 -14.04 -14.24
CA VAL A 583 10.87 -14.66 -13.31
C VAL A 583 11.57 -15.05 -12.02
N ASP A 584 12.77 -15.61 -12.05
CA ASP A 584 13.50 -16.00 -10.84
C ASP A 584 13.75 -14.81 -9.91
N ASN A 585 14.01 -13.62 -10.47
CA ASN A 585 14.16 -12.38 -9.70
C ASN A 585 12.84 -11.83 -9.13
N LEU A 586 11.70 -12.18 -9.73
CA LEU A 586 10.37 -11.69 -9.35
C LEU A 586 9.50 -12.74 -8.67
N ARG A 587 9.99 -13.98 -8.56
CA ARG A 587 9.21 -15.14 -8.10
C ARG A 587 8.55 -14.87 -6.76
N SER A 588 9.31 -14.33 -5.79
CA SER A 588 8.76 -13.97 -4.49
C SER A 588 7.62 -12.96 -4.59
N VAL A 589 7.71 -11.94 -5.46
CA VAL A 589 6.63 -10.96 -5.68
C VAL A 589 5.42 -11.63 -6.34
N MET A 590 5.62 -12.54 -7.28
CA MET A 590 4.54 -13.25 -7.95
C MET A 590 3.80 -14.19 -6.99
N GLU A 591 4.53 -14.87 -6.10
CA GLU A 591 3.98 -15.74 -5.04
C GLU A 591 3.18 -14.96 -3.98
N LEU A 592 3.44 -13.66 -3.78
CA LEU A 592 2.60 -12.78 -2.96
C LEU A 592 1.23 -12.49 -3.59
N LEU A 593 1.17 -12.56 -4.92
CA LEU A 593 0.02 -12.10 -5.71
C LEU A 593 -0.85 -13.26 -6.20
N GLY A 594 -0.30 -14.47 -6.29
CA GLY A 594 -1.00 -15.66 -6.79
C GLY A 594 -0.12 -16.91 -6.80
N GLU A 595 -0.68 -18.05 -7.19
CA GLU A 595 0.09 -19.29 -7.34
C GLU A 595 1.04 -19.21 -8.54
N VAL A 596 2.27 -19.74 -8.42
CA VAL A 596 3.23 -19.76 -9.54
C VAL A 596 3.47 -21.19 -10.02
N HIS A 597 3.21 -21.45 -11.30
CA HIS A 597 3.35 -22.75 -11.94
C HIS A 597 4.28 -22.67 -13.14
N GLU A 598 5.19 -23.64 -13.26
CA GLU A 598 6.21 -23.62 -14.32
C GLU A 598 5.77 -24.39 -15.58
N LEU A 599 5.84 -23.72 -16.72
CA LEU A 599 5.68 -24.28 -18.05
C LEU A 599 6.96 -24.99 -18.49
N THR A 600 6.81 -26.25 -18.89
CA THR A 600 7.89 -27.14 -19.31
C THR A 600 8.43 -26.83 -20.70
N GLY A 601 7.64 -26.12 -21.52
CA GLY A 601 7.90 -25.93 -22.94
C GLY A 601 7.40 -27.09 -23.81
N ASP A 602 6.92 -28.18 -23.19
CA ASP A 602 6.20 -29.26 -23.88
C ASP A 602 4.70 -28.97 -23.87
N GLN A 603 4.14 -28.74 -25.05
CA GLN A 603 2.76 -28.28 -25.21
C GLN A 603 1.73 -29.23 -24.59
N GLU A 604 1.93 -30.55 -24.67
CA GLU A 604 0.99 -31.54 -24.15
C GLU A 604 1.08 -31.67 -22.61
N ALA A 605 2.28 -31.58 -22.04
CA ALA A 605 2.48 -31.51 -20.60
C ALA A 605 1.91 -30.22 -20.01
N ASP A 606 2.17 -29.08 -20.65
CA ASP A 606 1.74 -27.76 -20.19
C ASP A 606 0.22 -27.62 -20.28
N LEU A 607 -0.41 -28.11 -21.36
CA LEU A 607 -1.88 -28.12 -21.46
C LEU A 607 -2.52 -29.02 -20.39
N ARG A 608 -1.90 -30.15 -20.02
CA ARG A 608 -2.39 -31.00 -18.92
C ARG A 608 -2.29 -30.29 -17.57
N LEU A 609 -1.21 -29.55 -17.33
CA LEU A 609 -1.06 -28.70 -16.14
C LEU A 609 -2.18 -27.65 -16.09
N VAL A 610 -2.35 -26.87 -17.15
CA VAL A 610 -3.36 -25.80 -17.21
C VAL A 610 -4.78 -26.34 -17.03
N ARG A 611 -5.11 -27.48 -17.65
CA ARG A 611 -6.40 -28.16 -17.41
C ARG A 611 -6.59 -28.59 -15.96
N GLY A 612 -5.53 -29.06 -15.30
CA GLY A 612 -5.57 -29.44 -13.89
C GLY A 612 -5.80 -28.27 -12.95
N LEU A 613 -5.37 -27.06 -13.35
CA LEU A 613 -5.56 -25.83 -12.59
C LEU A 613 -6.97 -25.25 -12.71
N ALA A 614 -7.75 -25.67 -13.71
CA ALA A 614 -9.13 -25.24 -13.94
C ALA A 614 -9.34 -23.71 -13.87
N PRO A 615 -8.66 -22.91 -14.72
CA PRO A 615 -8.87 -21.47 -14.76
C PRO A 615 -10.23 -21.11 -15.38
N ASP A 616 -10.80 -19.99 -14.95
CA ASP A 616 -12.01 -19.37 -15.52
C ASP A 616 -11.67 -18.35 -16.62
N GLY A 617 -10.44 -17.83 -16.62
CA GLY A 617 -9.92 -16.94 -17.67
C GLY A 617 -8.43 -17.13 -17.89
N ILE A 618 -7.98 -16.97 -19.14
CA ILE A 618 -6.55 -17.06 -19.52
C ILE A 618 -6.14 -15.74 -20.17
N LEU A 619 -5.06 -15.14 -19.68
CA LEU A 619 -4.54 -13.90 -20.27
C LEU A 619 -3.00 -13.83 -20.21
N THR A 620 -2.45 -12.94 -21.02
CA THR A 620 -1.03 -12.63 -21.03
C THR A 620 -0.82 -11.19 -21.47
N PHE A 621 0.22 -10.57 -20.95
CA PHE A 621 0.72 -9.30 -21.43
C PHE A 621 2.13 -9.44 -22.03
N CYS A 622 2.64 -10.67 -22.13
CA CYS A 622 3.91 -11.01 -22.74
C CYS A 622 3.69 -11.51 -24.17
N GLU A 623 4.39 -10.89 -25.12
CA GLU A 623 4.31 -11.21 -26.55
C GLU A 623 4.76 -12.65 -26.84
N ASP A 624 5.87 -13.08 -26.23
CA ASP A 624 6.42 -14.43 -26.40
C ASP A 624 5.45 -15.52 -25.86
N LEU A 625 4.51 -15.13 -24.97
CA LEU A 625 3.51 -16.03 -24.38
C LEU A 625 2.10 -15.85 -24.98
N LEU A 626 1.93 -14.97 -25.97
CA LEU A 626 0.63 -14.73 -26.61
C LEU A 626 0.08 -15.99 -27.29
N ARG A 627 0.95 -16.71 -28.00
CA ARG A 627 0.58 -17.93 -28.71
C ARG A 627 0.20 -19.07 -27.74
N PRO A 628 1.00 -19.43 -26.73
CA PRO A 628 0.60 -20.40 -25.71
C PRO A 628 -0.71 -20.03 -25.01
N ALA A 629 -0.91 -18.76 -24.65
CA ALA A 629 -2.15 -18.32 -23.99
C ALA A 629 -3.39 -18.57 -24.87
N ALA A 630 -3.32 -18.21 -26.16
CA ALA A 630 -4.39 -18.44 -27.13
C ALA A 630 -4.67 -19.94 -27.34
N GLU A 631 -3.62 -20.76 -27.46
CA GLU A 631 -3.75 -22.21 -27.61
C GLU A 631 -4.38 -22.86 -26.37
N PHE A 632 -4.03 -22.40 -25.15
CA PHE A 632 -4.66 -22.89 -23.92
C PHE A 632 -6.13 -22.45 -23.81
N ALA A 633 -6.45 -21.18 -24.10
CA ALA A 633 -7.82 -20.68 -24.08
C ALA A 633 -8.72 -21.48 -25.04
N GLU A 634 -8.28 -21.69 -26.29
CA GLU A 634 -9.01 -22.50 -27.28
C GLU A 634 -9.20 -23.95 -26.79
N ALA A 635 -8.14 -24.58 -26.26
CA ALA A 635 -8.18 -25.97 -25.82
C ALA A 635 -9.03 -26.22 -24.56
N LEU A 636 -9.33 -25.17 -23.79
CA LEU A 636 -10.23 -25.19 -22.62
C LEU A 636 -11.63 -24.64 -22.94
N GLY A 637 -11.84 -24.06 -24.12
CA GLY A 637 -13.10 -23.42 -24.51
C GLY A 637 -13.38 -22.10 -23.76
N LEU A 638 -12.33 -21.41 -23.34
CA LEU A 638 -12.41 -20.11 -22.66
C LEU A 638 -12.33 -18.95 -23.66
N PRO A 639 -12.90 -17.77 -23.33
CA PRO A 639 -12.72 -16.55 -24.11
C PRO A 639 -11.22 -16.19 -24.25
N GLY A 640 -10.79 -15.81 -25.44
CA GLY A 640 -9.39 -15.51 -25.72
C GLY A 640 -9.14 -15.17 -27.19
N GLN A 641 -7.97 -14.61 -27.46
CA GLN A 641 -7.51 -14.37 -28.83
C GLN A 641 -7.42 -15.70 -29.60
N SER A 642 -7.83 -15.72 -30.86
CA SER A 642 -7.65 -16.91 -31.70
C SER A 642 -6.16 -17.29 -31.86
N PRO A 643 -5.79 -18.58 -31.85
CA PRO A 643 -4.40 -19.00 -32.10
C PRO A 643 -3.84 -18.53 -33.44
N HIS A 644 -4.71 -18.33 -34.44
CA HIS A 644 -4.33 -17.73 -35.71
C HIS A 644 -3.86 -16.28 -35.52
N ALA A 645 -4.70 -15.42 -34.93
CA ALA A 645 -4.35 -14.02 -34.69
C ALA A 645 -3.12 -13.88 -33.78
N ALA A 646 -3.02 -14.67 -32.71
CA ALA A 646 -1.84 -14.70 -31.84
C ALA A 646 -0.54 -15.05 -32.61
N ARG A 647 -0.62 -15.97 -33.57
CA ARG A 647 0.50 -16.29 -34.47
C ARG A 647 0.83 -15.14 -35.42
N VAL A 648 -0.18 -14.45 -35.95
CA VAL A 648 0.03 -13.28 -36.83
C VAL A 648 0.67 -12.11 -36.06
N PHE A 649 0.29 -11.90 -34.80
CA PHE A 649 0.93 -10.88 -33.95
C PHE A 649 2.40 -11.18 -33.64
N THR A 650 2.80 -12.45 -33.59
CA THR A 650 4.15 -12.88 -33.16
C THR A 650 5.10 -13.29 -34.31
N ASP A 651 4.61 -13.38 -35.54
CA ASP A 651 5.39 -13.67 -36.75
C ASP A 651 5.31 -12.50 -37.74
N LYS A 652 6.37 -11.68 -37.76
CA LYS A 652 6.41 -10.45 -38.59
C LYS A 652 6.32 -10.75 -40.08
N GLY A 653 6.88 -11.88 -40.53
CA GLY A 653 6.82 -12.30 -41.92
C GLY A 653 5.40 -12.67 -42.35
N MET A 654 4.66 -13.34 -41.48
CA MET A 654 3.24 -13.64 -41.67
C MET A 654 2.38 -12.38 -41.61
N GLN A 655 2.60 -11.51 -40.61
CA GLN A 655 1.92 -10.23 -40.45
C GLN A 655 2.00 -9.38 -41.71
N ARG A 656 3.21 -9.13 -42.22
CA ARG A 656 3.42 -8.33 -43.43
C ARG A 656 2.77 -8.94 -44.67
N ARG A 657 2.78 -10.27 -44.79
CA ARG A 657 2.14 -10.95 -45.92
C ARG A 657 0.64 -10.74 -45.91
N ILE A 658 0.00 -10.94 -44.76
CA ILE A 658 -1.45 -10.78 -44.58
C ILE A 658 -1.87 -9.33 -44.85
N LEU A 659 -1.17 -8.36 -44.26
CA LEU A 659 -1.46 -6.94 -44.47
C LEU A 659 -1.32 -6.54 -45.95
N ARG A 660 -0.35 -7.12 -46.67
CA ARG A 660 -0.16 -6.88 -48.10
C ARG A 660 -1.23 -7.54 -48.95
N GLU A 661 -1.59 -8.77 -48.66
CA GLU A 661 -2.67 -9.50 -49.36
C GLU A 661 -4.03 -8.81 -49.16
N ALA A 662 -4.26 -8.21 -47.99
CA ALA A 662 -5.42 -7.38 -47.69
C ALA A 662 -5.35 -5.97 -48.29
N GLY A 663 -4.21 -5.58 -48.88
CA GLY A 663 -4.01 -4.25 -49.47
C GLY A 663 -3.85 -3.11 -48.44
N VAL A 664 -3.67 -3.44 -47.16
CA VAL A 664 -3.52 -2.48 -46.04
C VAL A 664 -2.10 -1.93 -45.97
N ASP A 665 -1.09 -2.79 -46.23
CA ASP A 665 0.32 -2.42 -46.21
C ASP A 665 1.00 -2.73 -47.54
N THR A 666 1.80 -1.79 -48.02
CA THR A 666 2.55 -1.88 -49.29
C THR A 666 4.06 -1.95 -49.08
N THR A 667 4.50 -2.04 -47.83
CA THR A 667 5.91 -2.11 -47.45
C THR A 667 6.60 -3.29 -48.14
N ARG A 668 7.69 -2.99 -48.84
CA ARG A 668 8.52 -4.03 -49.45
C ARG A 668 9.27 -4.79 -48.37
N THR A 669 9.18 -6.11 -48.42
CA THR A 669 9.79 -6.98 -47.42
C THR A 669 10.42 -8.21 -48.08
N PHE A 670 11.47 -8.73 -47.45
CA PHE A 670 12.14 -9.97 -47.84
C PHE A 670 12.47 -10.80 -46.59
N LEU A 671 12.13 -12.09 -46.62
CA LEU A 671 12.47 -13.02 -45.55
C LEU A 671 13.90 -13.53 -45.76
N LEU A 672 14.81 -13.11 -44.89
CA LEU A 672 16.21 -13.52 -44.90
C LEU A 672 16.36 -14.80 -44.07
N ALA A 673 16.33 -15.95 -44.73
CA ALA A 673 16.41 -17.25 -44.08
C ALA A 673 17.85 -17.65 -43.73
N ALA A 674 18.83 -17.20 -44.52
CA ALA A 674 20.26 -17.43 -44.28
C ALA A 674 21.10 -16.18 -44.64
N PRO A 675 22.33 -16.03 -44.10
CA PRO A 675 23.23 -14.92 -44.46
C PRO A 675 23.53 -14.86 -45.97
N THR A 676 23.50 -16.00 -46.66
CA THR A 676 23.74 -16.10 -48.11
C THR A 676 22.71 -15.36 -48.95
N ASP A 677 21.51 -15.12 -48.41
CA ASP A 677 20.39 -14.52 -49.13
C ASP A 677 20.46 -12.98 -49.09
N TRP A 678 21.46 -12.40 -48.41
CA TRP A 678 21.58 -10.96 -48.16
C TRP A 678 21.53 -10.11 -49.43
N ALA A 679 22.29 -10.50 -50.46
CA ALA A 679 22.34 -9.74 -51.70
C ALA A 679 20.99 -9.70 -52.42
N GLU A 680 20.24 -10.82 -52.38
CA GLU A 680 18.88 -10.89 -52.93
C GLU A 680 17.92 -10.04 -52.12
N ALA A 681 18.01 -10.09 -50.79
CA ALA A 681 17.19 -9.31 -49.89
C ALA A 681 17.34 -7.80 -50.11
N VAL A 682 18.57 -7.30 -50.18
CA VAL A 682 18.85 -5.87 -50.44
C VAL A 682 18.37 -5.46 -51.83
N ALA A 683 18.52 -6.32 -52.84
CA ALA A 683 18.04 -6.02 -54.19
C ALA A 683 16.49 -5.98 -54.28
N ALA A 684 15.80 -6.89 -53.57
CA ALA A 684 14.35 -6.98 -53.56
C ALA A 684 13.70 -5.81 -52.79
N VAL A 685 14.28 -5.42 -51.65
CA VAL A 685 13.74 -4.36 -50.79
C VAL A 685 14.19 -2.96 -51.24
N GLY A 686 15.44 -2.81 -51.67
CA GLY A 686 16.04 -1.52 -51.99
C GLY A 686 16.44 -0.71 -50.76
N LEU A 687 17.03 0.47 -50.98
CA LEU A 687 17.49 1.38 -49.92
C LEU A 687 16.60 2.63 -49.82
N PRO A 688 16.43 3.22 -48.62
CA PRO A 688 16.92 2.74 -47.32
C PRO A 688 16.11 1.54 -46.80
N ALA A 689 16.74 0.69 -45.99
CA ALA A 689 16.12 -0.50 -45.44
C ALA A 689 16.48 -0.73 -43.96
N ILE A 690 15.72 -1.60 -43.32
CA ILE A 690 15.92 -2.04 -41.95
C ILE A 690 15.80 -3.56 -41.89
N VAL A 691 16.73 -4.21 -41.20
CA VAL A 691 16.67 -5.64 -40.91
C VAL A 691 16.28 -5.85 -39.45
N LYS A 692 15.35 -6.79 -39.20
CA LYS A 692 14.82 -7.11 -37.86
C LYS A 692 14.60 -8.63 -37.75
N PRO A 693 14.70 -9.25 -36.56
CA PRO A 693 14.31 -10.65 -36.38
C PRO A 693 12.84 -10.92 -36.75
N VAL A 694 12.52 -12.12 -37.24
CA VAL A 694 11.13 -12.53 -37.58
C VAL A 694 10.28 -12.75 -36.33
N THR A 695 10.88 -13.31 -35.28
CA THR A 695 10.25 -13.64 -34.00
C THR A 695 10.98 -12.97 -32.84
N GLY A 696 10.25 -12.63 -31.79
CA GLY A 696 10.79 -12.38 -30.46
C GLY A 696 10.95 -10.92 -30.02
N SER A 697 10.87 -10.75 -28.71
CA SER A 697 11.00 -9.55 -27.85
C SER A 697 12.34 -8.79 -27.94
N ARG A 698 13.22 -9.10 -28.91
CA ARG A 698 14.54 -8.48 -29.07
C ARG A 698 14.57 -7.48 -30.22
N SER A 699 13.99 -6.30 -29.98
CA SER A 699 14.26 -5.09 -30.76
C SER A 699 15.76 -4.67 -30.78
N ARG A 700 16.60 -5.36 -29.99
CA ARG A 700 18.05 -5.18 -29.86
C ARG A 700 18.84 -5.45 -31.14
N ASP A 701 18.31 -6.26 -32.06
CA ASP A 701 18.95 -6.64 -33.33
C ASP A 701 18.27 -6.04 -34.57
N ALA A 702 17.65 -4.87 -34.40
CA ALA A 702 17.16 -4.05 -35.50
C ALA A 702 18.28 -3.12 -36.01
N TYR A 703 18.62 -3.23 -37.30
CA TYR A 703 19.68 -2.42 -37.92
C TYR A 703 19.15 -1.74 -39.18
N SER A 704 19.12 -0.40 -39.20
CA SER A 704 18.85 0.35 -40.43
C SER A 704 20.12 0.58 -41.23
N PHE A 705 19.99 0.64 -42.54
CA PHE A 705 21.07 0.97 -43.47
C PHE A 705 20.52 1.75 -44.66
N ARG A 706 21.19 2.83 -45.01
CA ARG A 706 20.75 3.83 -46.00
C ARG A 706 21.54 3.78 -47.29
N ASP A 707 22.77 3.29 -47.21
CA ASP A 707 23.68 3.18 -48.35
C ASP A 707 24.34 1.79 -48.40
N PRO A 708 25.02 1.46 -49.52
CA PRO A 708 25.68 0.16 -49.67
C PRO A 708 26.78 -0.12 -48.64
N ALA A 709 27.43 0.90 -48.08
CA ALA A 709 28.49 0.70 -47.08
C ALA A 709 27.90 0.34 -45.72
N GLU A 710 26.81 1.00 -45.31
CA GLU A 710 26.05 0.62 -44.12
C GLU A 710 25.45 -0.79 -44.27
N ALA A 711 24.93 -1.12 -45.47
CA ALA A 711 24.40 -2.46 -45.75
C ALA A 711 25.47 -3.55 -45.55
N GLU A 712 26.71 -3.29 -45.97
CA GLU A 712 27.82 -4.21 -45.80
C GLU A 712 28.21 -4.38 -44.31
N ALA A 713 28.22 -3.30 -43.53
CA ALA A 713 28.47 -3.38 -42.09
C ALA A 713 27.41 -4.20 -41.35
N VAL A 714 26.14 -4.09 -41.76
CA VAL A 714 25.05 -4.91 -41.23
C VAL A 714 25.24 -6.39 -41.64
N ARG A 715 25.61 -6.67 -42.88
CA ARG A 715 25.93 -8.04 -43.37
C ARG A 715 26.98 -8.73 -42.52
N GLU A 716 28.11 -8.06 -42.27
CA GLU A 716 29.20 -8.61 -41.44
C GLU A 716 28.75 -8.90 -40.01
N ARG A 717 27.82 -8.09 -39.48
CA ARG A 717 27.24 -8.33 -38.15
C ARG A 717 26.35 -9.57 -38.14
N LEU A 718 25.50 -9.72 -39.15
CA LEU A 718 24.65 -10.91 -39.33
C LEU A 718 25.49 -12.18 -39.53
N GLU A 719 26.61 -12.11 -40.25
CA GLU A 719 27.55 -13.23 -40.40
C GLU A 719 28.19 -13.63 -39.06
N ARG A 720 28.54 -12.68 -38.21
CA ARG A 720 29.05 -12.97 -36.85
C ARG A 720 27.99 -13.65 -35.98
N ILE A 721 26.73 -13.22 -36.07
CA ILE A 721 25.61 -13.87 -35.38
C ILE A 721 25.47 -15.32 -35.84
N ALA A 722 25.53 -15.54 -37.17
CA ALA A 722 25.50 -16.89 -37.74
C ALA A 722 26.68 -17.75 -37.29
N ALA A 723 27.90 -17.20 -37.31
CA ALA A 723 29.11 -17.90 -36.89
C ALA A 723 29.10 -18.27 -35.39
N ALA A 724 28.38 -17.51 -34.57
CA ALA A 724 28.17 -17.81 -33.15
C ALA A 724 27.10 -18.89 -32.89
N GLY A 725 26.44 -19.41 -33.95
CA GLY A 725 25.36 -20.39 -33.82
C GLY A 725 24.04 -19.80 -33.30
N LEU A 726 23.89 -18.48 -33.37
CA LEU A 726 22.74 -17.73 -32.85
C LEU A 726 21.80 -17.24 -33.97
N TRP A 727 21.83 -17.92 -35.14
CA TRP A 727 21.05 -17.49 -36.29
C TRP A 727 19.55 -17.80 -36.12
N GLU A 728 18.74 -16.78 -36.31
CA GLU A 728 17.30 -16.87 -36.50
C GLU A 728 16.92 -16.16 -37.81
N PRO A 729 15.80 -16.50 -38.46
CA PRO A 729 15.34 -15.78 -39.64
C PRO A 729 15.12 -14.28 -39.36
N PHE A 730 15.51 -13.43 -40.31
CA PHE A 730 15.29 -11.98 -40.26
C PHE A 730 14.30 -11.55 -41.35
N VAL A 731 13.65 -10.41 -41.17
CA VAL A 731 12.93 -9.68 -42.22
C VAL A 731 13.74 -8.44 -42.57
N VAL A 732 14.05 -8.27 -43.85
CA VAL A 732 14.53 -7.00 -44.40
C VAL A 732 13.30 -6.24 -44.92
N GLU A 733 13.10 -5.02 -44.45
CA GLU A 733 11.94 -4.18 -44.76
C GLU A 733 12.39 -2.82 -45.29
N GLU A 734 11.56 -2.22 -46.15
CA GLU A 734 11.73 -0.83 -46.53
C GLU A 734 11.71 0.06 -45.30
N TYR A 735 12.73 0.92 -45.15
CA TYR A 735 12.78 1.87 -44.06
C TYR A 735 11.91 3.09 -44.40
N HIS A 736 10.86 3.31 -43.62
CA HIS A 736 10.00 4.48 -43.79
C HIS A 736 10.67 5.74 -43.24
N GLU A 737 10.99 6.66 -44.14
CA GLU A 737 11.46 8.00 -43.77
C GLU A 737 10.29 8.82 -43.21
N GLY A 738 10.43 9.26 -41.96
CA GLY A 738 9.44 10.09 -41.32
C GLY A 738 9.51 11.54 -41.78
N ARG A 739 8.39 12.25 -41.68
CA ARG A 739 8.32 13.70 -41.90
C ARG A 739 8.89 14.46 -40.70
N PRO A 740 9.40 15.69 -40.90
CA PRO A 740 9.76 16.57 -39.78
C PRO A 740 8.57 16.74 -38.82
N SER A 741 8.79 16.44 -37.53
CA SER A 741 7.73 16.43 -36.51
C SER A 741 8.16 17.09 -35.19
N GLU A 742 9.32 17.77 -35.18
CA GLU A 742 9.90 18.41 -34.00
C GLU A 742 8.92 19.42 -33.35
N PRO A 743 8.81 19.46 -32.00
CA PRO A 743 9.65 18.76 -31.02
C PRO A 743 9.24 17.29 -30.75
N PHE A 744 8.23 16.77 -31.46
CA PHE A 744 7.73 15.41 -31.30
C PHE A 744 8.39 14.43 -32.27
N GLY A 745 8.17 13.14 -32.01
CA GLY A 745 8.61 12.05 -32.87
C GLY A 745 7.78 11.98 -34.14
N ASP A 746 8.39 11.45 -35.20
CA ASP A 746 7.77 11.15 -36.50
C ASP A 746 7.01 9.81 -36.49
N TYR A 747 6.51 9.40 -35.33
CA TYR A 747 5.78 8.15 -35.12
C TYR A 747 4.77 8.30 -33.98
N VAL A 748 3.72 7.48 -34.03
CA VAL A 748 2.63 7.42 -33.05
C VAL A 748 2.29 5.97 -32.74
N SER A 749 1.50 5.74 -31.69
CA SER A 749 0.90 4.42 -31.47
C SER A 749 -0.55 4.51 -31.06
N VAL A 750 -1.33 3.49 -31.37
CA VAL A 750 -2.73 3.37 -30.96
C VAL A 750 -2.88 2.17 -30.05
N GLU A 751 -3.49 2.39 -28.88
CA GLU A 751 -3.96 1.31 -28.01
C GLU A 751 -5.41 1.01 -28.37
N SER A 752 -5.70 -0.24 -28.69
CA SER A 752 -7.04 -0.68 -29.08
C SER A 752 -7.49 -1.87 -28.25
N LEU A 753 -8.77 -1.88 -27.91
CA LEU A 753 -9.45 -3.04 -27.37
C LEU A 753 -10.20 -3.74 -28.50
N CYS A 754 -9.85 -5.00 -28.75
CA CYS A 754 -10.53 -5.87 -29.70
C CYS A 754 -11.48 -6.78 -28.94
N THR A 755 -12.76 -6.76 -29.31
CA THR A 755 -13.78 -7.63 -28.73
C THR A 755 -14.60 -8.28 -29.85
N PRO A 756 -15.38 -9.33 -29.55
CA PRO A 756 -16.31 -9.89 -30.54
C PRO A 756 -17.38 -8.88 -31.03
N SER A 757 -17.61 -7.79 -30.29
CA SER A 757 -18.56 -6.73 -30.65
C SER A 757 -17.94 -5.64 -31.54
N GLY A 758 -16.61 -5.55 -31.60
CA GLY A 758 -15.89 -4.64 -32.50
C GLY A 758 -14.52 -4.20 -31.95
N ILE A 759 -13.93 -3.21 -32.62
CA ILE A 759 -12.67 -2.60 -32.20
C ILE A 759 -12.97 -1.23 -31.59
N THR A 760 -12.43 -0.97 -30.41
CA THR A 760 -12.45 0.35 -29.77
C THR A 760 -11.03 0.88 -29.63
N HIS A 761 -10.74 2.02 -30.25
CA HIS A 761 -9.47 2.72 -30.05
C HIS A 761 -9.53 3.54 -28.77
N LEU A 762 -8.73 3.14 -27.78
CA LEU A 762 -8.73 3.73 -26.45
C LEU A 762 -7.96 5.05 -26.44
N VAL A 763 -6.78 5.08 -27.08
CA VAL A 763 -5.95 6.28 -27.16
C VAL A 763 -4.99 6.26 -28.36
N LEU A 764 -4.85 7.41 -29.02
CA LEU A 764 -3.77 7.70 -29.97
C LEU A 764 -2.66 8.46 -29.23
N THR A 765 -1.47 7.87 -29.23
CA THR A 765 -0.31 8.29 -28.44
C THR A 765 0.68 9.06 -29.31
N GLY A 766 0.93 10.32 -28.97
CA GLY A 766 2.08 11.06 -29.47
C GLY A 766 3.37 10.51 -28.86
N LYS A 767 4.48 10.52 -29.61
CA LYS A 767 5.78 10.03 -29.12
C LYS A 767 6.80 11.15 -29.13
N THR A 768 7.82 11.04 -28.29
CA THR A 768 9.01 11.90 -28.39
C THR A 768 9.99 11.35 -29.43
N PRO A 769 10.93 12.18 -29.95
CA PRO A 769 11.94 11.72 -30.90
C PRO A 769 12.70 10.48 -30.42
N VAL A 770 12.96 9.56 -31.34
CA VAL A 770 13.70 8.32 -31.06
C VAL A 770 15.18 8.63 -30.83
N MET A 771 15.78 8.06 -29.78
CA MET A 771 17.24 8.08 -29.60
C MET A 771 17.92 7.06 -30.52
N PRO A 772 19.04 7.40 -31.18
CA PRO A 772 19.81 6.43 -31.95
C PRO A 772 20.25 5.20 -31.10
N PRO A 773 20.36 4.00 -31.71
CA PRO A 773 19.98 3.68 -33.09
C PRO A 773 18.46 3.62 -33.30
N PHE A 774 17.66 3.04 -32.39
CA PHE A 774 16.18 3.08 -32.42
C PHE A 774 15.59 2.84 -31.03
N ARG A 775 15.71 3.80 -30.11
CA ARG A 775 15.26 3.67 -28.72
C ARG A 775 14.20 4.73 -28.40
N GLY A 776 12.96 4.30 -28.19
CA GLY A 776 11.85 5.20 -27.85
C GLY A 776 11.99 5.72 -26.42
N THR A 777 11.73 7.02 -26.22
CA THR A 777 11.98 7.68 -24.93
C THR A 777 10.74 8.22 -24.24
N GLY A 778 9.59 8.34 -24.91
CA GLY A 778 8.44 9.00 -24.26
C GLY A 778 7.13 8.92 -25.02
N ARG A 779 6.06 9.24 -24.28
CA ARG A 779 4.65 9.17 -24.65
C ARG A 779 3.94 10.46 -24.25
N ILE A 780 2.97 10.89 -25.04
CA ILE A 780 2.20 12.11 -24.85
C ILE A 780 0.74 11.83 -25.20
N TRP A 781 -0.17 12.14 -24.28
CA TRP A 781 -1.61 11.94 -24.40
C TRP A 781 -2.39 13.23 -24.12
N PRO A 782 -3.40 13.58 -24.93
CA PRO A 782 -3.68 13.01 -26.24
C PRO A 782 -2.54 13.30 -27.24
N SER A 783 -2.59 12.71 -28.41
CA SER A 783 -1.63 13.01 -29.48
C SER A 783 -1.62 14.48 -29.87
N HIS A 784 -0.51 14.90 -30.49
CA HIS A 784 -0.34 16.24 -31.04
C HIS A 784 -0.91 16.37 -32.47
N LEU A 785 -1.49 15.30 -33.01
CA LEU A 785 -1.95 15.26 -34.39
C LEU A 785 -3.25 16.04 -34.57
N PRO A 786 -3.46 16.68 -35.73
CA PRO A 786 -4.77 17.23 -36.09
C PRO A 786 -5.80 16.11 -36.25
N ALA A 787 -7.06 16.38 -35.89
CA ALA A 787 -8.15 15.40 -35.93
C ALA A 787 -8.32 14.66 -37.28
N ALA A 788 -8.05 15.32 -38.42
CA ALA A 788 -8.12 14.68 -39.73
C ALA A 788 -7.04 13.61 -39.94
N GLU A 789 -5.84 13.84 -39.41
CA GLU A 789 -4.75 12.87 -39.46
C GLU A 789 -4.92 11.77 -38.41
N GLU A 790 -5.49 12.10 -37.25
CA GLU A 790 -5.90 11.09 -36.27
C GLU A 790 -6.90 10.12 -36.88
N ALA A 791 -7.92 10.61 -37.59
CA ALA A 791 -8.87 9.76 -38.30
C ALA A 791 -8.18 8.84 -39.33
N GLU A 792 -7.25 9.37 -40.14
CA GLU A 792 -6.49 8.56 -41.10
C GLU A 792 -5.65 7.47 -40.42
N VAL A 793 -5.06 7.77 -39.26
CA VAL A 793 -4.33 6.79 -38.45
C VAL A 793 -5.28 5.72 -37.92
N LEU A 794 -6.40 6.11 -37.31
CA LEU A 794 -7.37 5.17 -36.72
C LEU A 794 -8.02 4.27 -37.79
N ASP A 795 -8.34 4.81 -38.96
CA ASP A 795 -8.87 4.04 -40.10
C ASP A 795 -7.85 2.98 -40.56
N LEU A 796 -6.58 3.35 -40.67
CA LEU A 796 -5.51 2.42 -41.02
C LEU A 796 -5.30 1.34 -39.95
N VAL A 797 -5.38 1.71 -38.66
CA VAL A 797 -5.28 0.74 -37.55
C VAL A 797 -6.48 -0.21 -37.55
N THR A 798 -7.69 0.28 -37.78
CA THR A 798 -8.89 -0.55 -37.92
C THR A 798 -8.71 -1.58 -39.04
N ALA A 799 -8.36 -1.12 -40.25
CA ALA A 799 -8.16 -2.00 -41.39
C ALA A 799 -7.04 -3.04 -41.14
N ALA A 800 -5.99 -2.65 -40.43
CA ALA A 800 -4.89 -3.55 -40.09
C ALA A 800 -5.30 -4.62 -39.07
N LEU A 801 -6.01 -4.23 -38.01
CA LEU A 801 -6.50 -5.14 -36.98
C LEU A 801 -7.55 -6.12 -37.54
N GLU A 802 -8.46 -5.64 -38.40
CA GLU A 802 -9.40 -6.50 -39.12
C GLU A 802 -8.67 -7.49 -40.05
N ALA A 803 -7.65 -7.04 -40.79
CA ALA A 803 -6.89 -7.89 -41.70
C ALA A 803 -6.13 -9.01 -40.98
N VAL A 804 -5.59 -8.76 -39.79
CA VAL A 804 -4.90 -9.78 -38.98
C VAL A 804 -5.86 -10.64 -38.15
N GLY A 805 -7.16 -10.35 -38.18
CA GLY A 805 -8.19 -11.09 -37.46
C GLY A 805 -8.17 -10.86 -35.96
N ALA A 806 -7.83 -9.64 -35.50
CA ALA A 806 -7.83 -9.30 -34.09
C ALA A 806 -9.26 -9.18 -33.55
N ASP A 807 -9.67 -10.14 -32.72
CA ASP A 807 -11.05 -10.30 -32.25
C ASP A 807 -11.21 -10.32 -30.72
N HIS A 808 -10.11 -10.41 -29.96
CA HIS A 808 -10.17 -10.50 -28.51
C HIS A 808 -8.86 -10.04 -27.85
N GLY A 809 -8.93 -9.08 -26.92
CA GLY A 809 -7.79 -8.60 -26.13
C GLY A 809 -7.30 -7.21 -26.53
N HIS A 810 -6.10 -6.84 -26.10
CA HIS A 810 -5.50 -5.54 -26.42
C HIS A 810 -4.58 -5.64 -27.63
N ALA A 811 -4.57 -4.59 -28.45
CA ALA A 811 -3.63 -4.41 -29.53
C ALA A 811 -2.92 -3.05 -29.44
N HIS A 812 -1.60 -3.09 -29.53
CA HIS A 812 -0.73 -1.93 -29.65
C HIS A 812 -0.19 -1.83 -31.07
N THR A 813 -0.57 -0.78 -31.79
CA THR A 813 -0.15 -0.57 -33.18
C THR A 813 0.75 0.65 -33.27
N GLU A 814 1.98 0.49 -33.75
CA GLU A 814 2.91 1.61 -34.00
C GLU A 814 2.92 2.02 -35.47
N LEU A 815 2.93 3.32 -35.74
CA LEU A 815 2.89 3.88 -37.09
C LEU A 815 3.93 4.97 -37.27
N LYS A 816 4.54 5.01 -38.45
CA LYS A 816 5.44 6.07 -38.91
C LYS A 816 4.62 7.14 -39.63
N LEU A 817 4.87 8.39 -39.33
CA LEU A 817 4.28 9.53 -40.02
C LEU A 817 5.18 9.93 -41.18
N THR A 818 4.77 9.65 -42.42
CA THR A 818 5.56 9.98 -43.62
C THR A 818 4.97 11.17 -44.38
N ALA A 819 5.72 11.72 -45.33
CA ALA A 819 5.19 12.76 -46.23
C ALA A 819 4.02 12.28 -47.12
N ARG A 820 3.81 10.96 -47.23
CA ARG A 820 2.76 10.32 -48.04
C ARG A 820 1.64 9.69 -47.19
N GLY A 821 1.53 10.08 -45.92
CA GLY A 821 0.56 9.52 -44.95
C GLY A 821 1.19 8.55 -43.96
N PRO A 822 0.40 8.01 -43.01
CA PRO A 822 0.87 7.06 -42.02
C PRO A 822 1.24 5.71 -42.64
N LYS A 823 2.24 5.03 -42.06
CA LYS A 823 2.71 3.69 -42.45
C LYS A 823 2.85 2.81 -41.23
N LEU A 824 2.37 1.56 -41.31
CA LEU A 824 2.43 0.61 -40.22
C LEU A 824 3.89 0.21 -39.93
N ILE A 825 4.32 0.40 -38.68
CA ILE A 825 5.62 -0.08 -38.20
C ILE A 825 5.47 -1.51 -37.70
N GLU A 826 4.51 -1.74 -36.79
CA GLU A 826 4.33 -3.00 -36.09
C GLU A 826 2.94 -3.08 -35.45
N LEU A 827 2.35 -4.28 -35.41
CA LEU A 827 1.16 -4.60 -34.62
C LEU A 827 1.54 -5.63 -33.56
N ASN A 828 1.20 -5.35 -32.30
CA ASN A 828 1.48 -6.21 -31.15
C ASN A 828 0.17 -6.55 -30.41
N GLY A 829 -0.04 -7.82 -30.05
CA GLY A 829 -1.25 -8.28 -29.35
C GLY A 829 -1.18 -8.15 -27.82
N ARG A 830 -0.62 -7.05 -27.30
CA ARG A 830 -0.45 -6.79 -25.86
C ARG A 830 -0.51 -5.31 -25.54
N ILE A 831 -0.70 -5.01 -24.26
CA ILE A 831 -0.55 -3.65 -23.73
C ILE A 831 0.92 -3.23 -23.82
N SER A 832 1.17 -1.99 -24.25
CA SER A 832 2.51 -1.42 -24.28
C SER A 832 3.03 -1.06 -22.88
N GLY A 833 4.36 -1.03 -22.71
CA GLY A 833 4.98 -0.68 -21.43
C GLY A 833 4.55 0.71 -20.96
N HIS A 834 4.31 0.83 -19.64
CA HIS A 834 3.85 2.03 -18.93
C HIS A 834 2.44 2.54 -19.31
N VAL A 835 1.76 1.94 -20.29
CA VAL A 835 0.44 2.42 -20.74
C VAL A 835 -0.65 2.17 -19.69
N ASN A 836 -0.64 1.03 -19.01
CA ASN A 836 -1.60 0.77 -17.94
C ASN A 836 -1.46 1.77 -16.78
N MET A 837 -0.22 2.00 -16.33
CA MET A 837 0.09 3.05 -15.35
C MET A 837 -0.37 4.43 -15.83
N MET A 838 -0.04 4.84 -17.07
CA MET A 838 -0.50 6.13 -17.59
C MET A 838 -2.03 6.21 -17.65
N ALA A 839 -2.74 5.15 -18.06
CA ALA A 839 -4.20 5.15 -18.12
C ALA A 839 -4.84 5.31 -16.72
N ARG A 840 -4.27 4.64 -15.71
CA ARG A 840 -4.71 4.80 -14.32
C ARG A 840 -4.47 6.22 -13.81
N GLU A 841 -3.35 6.84 -14.17
CA GLU A 841 -2.97 8.18 -13.72
C GLU A 841 -3.71 9.30 -14.46
N SER A 842 -3.96 9.16 -15.77
CA SER A 842 -4.52 10.23 -16.60
C SER A 842 -6.04 10.19 -16.74
N CYS A 843 -6.64 9.00 -16.69
CA CYS A 843 -8.07 8.83 -16.96
C CYS A 843 -8.73 7.76 -16.07
N GLY A 844 -8.08 7.37 -14.96
CA GLY A 844 -8.65 6.45 -13.97
C GLY A 844 -8.97 5.04 -14.49
N THR A 845 -8.49 4.67 -15.68
CA THR A 845 -8.82 3.41 -16.34
C THR A 845 -7.75 2.36 -16.09
N ASP A 846 -8.14 1.19 -15.58
CA ASP A 846 -7.24 0.04 -15.40
C ASP A 846 -7.42 -0.95 -16.57
N LEU A 847 -6.40 -1.06 -17.41
CA LEU A 847 -6.43 -1.87 -18.62
C LEU A 847 -6.19 -3.35 -18.33
N VAL A 848 -5.47 -3.67 -17.25
CA VAL A 848 -5.33 -5.04 -16.75
C VAL A 848 -6.69 -5.57 -16.32
N ARG A 849 -7.44 -4.76 -15.56
CA ARG A 849 -8.82 -5.10 -15.17
C ARG A 849 -9.68 -5.38 -16.38
N ALA A 850 -9.65 -4.51 -17.39
CA ALA A 850 -10.44 -4.67 -18.60
C ALA A 850 -10.09 -5.98 -19.34
N THR A 851 -8.81 -6.37 -19.37
CA THR A 851 -8.39 -7.68 -19.89
C THR A 851 -8.92 -8.84 -19.06
N GLY A 852 -8.94 -8.70 -17.74
CA GLY A 852 -9.52 -9.70 -16.84
C GLY A 852 -11.00 -9.94 -17.14
N LEU A 853 -11.79 -8.88 -17.27
CA LEU A 853 -13.21 -8.97 -17.64
C LEU A 853 -13.41 -9.64 -19.01
N LEU A 854 -12.59 -9.26 -20.02
CA LEU A 854 -12.61 -9.91 -21.33
C LEU A 854 -12.30 -11.41 -21.26
N ALA A 855 -11.31 -11.80 -20.46
CA ALA A 855 -10.93 -13.20 -20.28
C ALA A 855 -12.06 -14.03 -19.62
N LEU A 856 -12.96 -13.40 -18.86
CA LEU A 856 -14.19 -14.03 -18.34
C LEU A 856 -15.36 -14.02 -19.34
N GLY A 857 -15.16 -13.44 -20.52
CA GLY A 857 -16.19 -13.33 -21.56
C GLY A 857 -17.12 -12.13 -21.39
N GLU A 858 -16.77 -11.22 -20.49
CA GLU A 858 -17.47 -9.94 -20.32
C GLU A 858 -16.95 -8.90 -21.31
N ASP A 859 -17.82 -8.02 -21.78
CA ASP A 859 -17.42 -6.87 -22.60
C ASP A 859 -17.31 -5.63 -21.68
N PRO A 860 -16.10 -5.11 -21.43
CA PRO A 860 -15.91 -4.01 -20.49
C PRO A 860 -16.43 -2.67 -21.02
N GLN A 861 -16.86 -2.58 -22.30
CA GLN A 861 -17.50 -1.40 -22.89
C GLN A 861 -16.74 -0.09 -22.62
N LEU A 862 -15.41 -0.12 -22.74
CA LEU A 862 -14.57 1.06 -22.52
C LEU A 862 -14.85 2.12 -23.59
N ALA A 863 -14.92 3.38 -23.18
CA ALA A 863 -14.94 4.52 -24.09
C ALA A 863 -13.50 4.94 -24.45
N PRO A 864 -13.28 5.63 -25.58
CA PRO A 864 -12.05 6.37 -25.83
C PRO A 864 -11.71 7.28 -24.65
N PHE A 865 -10.42 7.39 -24.30
CA PHE A 865 -10.01 8.15 -23.12
C PHE A 865 -10.29 9.64 -23.29
N ASP A 866 -10.84 10.24 -22.23
CA ASP A 866 -11.00 11.68 -22.09
C ASP A 866 -9.96 12.20 -21.09
N PHE A 867 -9.24 13.25 -21.49
CA PHE A 867 -8.18 13.88 -20.70
C PHE A 867 -8.58 15.26 -20.16
N GLY A 868 -9.85 15.66 -20.29
CA GLY A 868 -10.35 16.92 -19.72
C GLY A 868 -9.64 18.17 -20.27
N GLY A 869 -9.13 18.10 -21.50
CA GLY A 869 -8.36 19.18 -22.13
C GLY A 869 -6.90 19.31 -21.66
N LYS A 870 -6.40 18.38 -20.84
CA LYS A 870 -5.00 18.32 -20.40
C LYS A 870 -4.14 17.46 -21.33
N VAL A 871 -2.83 17.70 -21.27
CA VAL A 871 -1.83 16.89 -21.97
C VAL A 871 -0.91 16.24 -20.95
N HIS A 872 -0.95 14.91 -20.88
CA HIS A 872 -0.13 14.08 -20.01
C HIS A 872 1.11 13.57 -20.75
N PHE A 873 2.20 13.37 -20.04
CA PHE A 873 3.41 12.79 -20.62
C PHE A 873 4.10 11.81 -19.68
N GLN A 874 4.86 10.91 -20.31
CA GLN A 874 5.83 10.04 -19.67
C GLN A 874 7.11 10.08 -20.51
N TYR A 875 8.27 10.29 -19.88
CA TYR A 875 9.57 10.34 -20.53
C TYR A 875 10.61 9.53 -19.76
N ASN A 876 11.51 8.87 -20.47
CA ASN A 876 12.56 8.02 -19.96
C ASN A 876 13.93 8.51 -20.45
N ASN A 877 14.86 8.79 -19.53
CA ASN A 877 16.27 8.87 -19.92
C ASN A 877 16.83 7.45 -20.03
N LEU A 878 17.56 7.18 -21.10
CA LEU A 878 18.08 5.84 -21.40
C LEU A 878 19.59 5.75 -21.15
N SER A 879 20.05 4.53 -20.85
CA SER A 879 21.47 4.26 -20.60
C SER A 879 22.34 4.56 -21.83
N PRO A 880 23.62 4.90 -21.65
CA PRO A 880 24.59 4.99 -22.75
C PRO A 880 24.72 3.68 -23.53
N LEU A 881 25.20 3.75 -24.78
CA LEU A 881 25.48 2.56 -25.59
C LEU A 881 26.73 1.81 -25.12
N THR A 882 27.61 2.47 -24.38
CA THR A 882 28.84 1.88 -23.85
C THR A 882 28.61 1.37 -22.43
N ALA A 883 29.16 0.19 -22.12
CA ALA A 883 29.13 -0.34 -20.76
C ALA A 883 29.84 0.63 -19.79
N CYS A 884 29.21 0.89 -18.65
CA CYS A 884 29.68 1.89 -17.70
C CYS A 884 29.13 1.64 -16.28
N THR A 885 29.64 2.36 -15.29
CA THR A 885 29.13 2.33 -13.92
C THR A 885 28.46 3.65 -13.58
N ILE A 886 27.34 3.64 -12.86
CA ILE A 886 26.75 4.88 -12.32
C ILE A 886 27.58 5.38 -11.14
N GLU A 887 28.11 6.59 -11.22
CA GLU A 887 28.85 7.24 -10.12
C GLU A 887 28.02 8.27 -9.38
N ALA A 888 27.15 9.01 -10.09
CA ALA A 888 26.24 9.98 -9.47
C ALA A 888 25.06 10.32 -10.40
N VAL A 889 23.95 10.74 -9.80
CA VAL A 889 22.79 11.34 -10.47
C VAL A 889 22.43 12.63 -9.72
N ASP A 890 22.67 13.77 -10.35
CA ASP A 890 22.40 15.10 -9.78
C ASP A 890 21.12 15.69 -10.37
N GLY A 891 20.40 16.49 -9.57
CA GLY A 891 19.27 17.31 -10.04
C GLY A 891 17.89 16.67 -9.88
N ALA A 892 17.79 15.49 -9.26
CA ALA A 892 16.52 14.80 -9.02
C ALA A 892 15.49 15.65 -8.24
N GLU A 893 15.93 16.39 -7.22
CA GLU A 893 15.07 17.28 -6.44
C GLU A 893 14.58 18.48 -7.27
N ALA A 894 15.49 19.08 -8.06
CA ALA A 894 15.14 20.17 -8.97
C ALA A 894 14.06 19.72 -9.96
N VAL A 895 14.19 18.52 -10.53
CA VAL A 895 13.16 17.93 -11.41
C VAL A 895 11.81 17.78 -10.70
N ARG A 896 11.79 17.23 -9.48
CA ARG A 896 10.55 17.05 -8.70
C ARG A 896 9.84 18.36 -8.41
N SER A 897 10.58 19.46 -8.35
CA SER A 897 10.03 20.80 -8.10
C SER A 897 9.53 21.53 -9.36
N LEU A 898 9.75 20.99 -10.56
CA LEU A 898 9.37 21.67 -11.80
C LEU A 898 7.85 21.70 -11.99
N PRO A 899 7.26 22.86 -12.33
CA PRO A 899 5.86 22.94 -12.69
C PRO A 899 5.47 21.97 -13.82
N GLY A 900 4.38 21.24 -13.62
CA GLY A 900 3.88 20.25 -14.56
C GLY A 900 4.54 18.87 -14.46
N VAL A 901 5.58 18.68 -13.63
CA VAL A 901 6.09 17.35 -13.27
C VAL A 901 5.25 16.79 -12.13
N THR A 902 4.67 15.62 -12.31
CA THR A 902 3.88 14.91 -11.30
C THR A 902 4.62 13.70 -10.73
N GLY A 903 5.66 13.21 -11.42
CA GLY A 903 6.45 12.08 -10.96
C GLY A 903 7.89 12.10 -11.50
N TYR A 904 8.82 11.72 -10.64
CA TYR A 904 10.21 11.44 -11.00
C TYR A 904 10.74 10.24 -10.22
N ARG A 905 11.16 9.20 -10.95
CA ARG A 905 11.72 7.96 -10.39
C ARG A 905 13.05 7.64 -11.06
N SER A 906 14.11 7.52 -10.26
CA SER A 906 15.36 6.93 -10.74
C SER A 906 15.29 5.40 -10.60
N PHE A 907 15.80 4.68 -11.59
CA PHE A 907 15.91 3.22 -11.60
C PHE A 907 17.35 2.73 -11.38
N VAL A 908 18.29 3.66 -11.20
CA VAL A 908 19.71 3.35 -11.03
C VAL A 908 20.24 3.95 -9.73
N ARG A 909 21.22 3.27 -9.15
CA ARG A 909 21.91 3.66 -7.92
C ARG A 909 23.40 3.80 -8.18
N MET A 910 24.07 4.57 -7.33
CA MET A 910 25.54 4.64 -7.34
C MET A 910 26.14 3.24 -7.21
N GLY A 911 27.06 2.91 -8.11
CA GLY A 911 27.72 1.60 -8.20
C GLY A 911 27.08 0.63 -9.20
N ASP A 912 25.88 0.92 -9.72
CA ASP A 912 25.21 0.05 -10.67
C ASP A 912 26.01 -0.11 -11.96
N GLN A 913 26.18 -1.35 -12.40
CA GLN A 913 26.85 -1.69 -13.66
C GLN A 913 25.84 -1.69 -14.80
N LEU A 914 26.02 -0.78 -15.74
CA LEU A 914 25.25 -0.70 -16.97
C LEU A 914 25.97 -1.51 -18.06
N PRO A 915 25.33 -2.55 -18.62
CA PRO A 915 25.97 -3.43 -19.61
C PRO A 915 26.20 -2.76 -20.98
N GLY A 916 25.63 -1.57 -21.20
CA GLY A 916 25.62 -0.90 -22.50
C GLY A 916 24.76 -1.64 -23.54
N GLY A 917 24.94 -1.27 -24.80
CA GLY A 917 24.24 -1.85 -25.95
C GLY A 917 22.94 -1.12 -26.32
N THR A 918 22.18 -1.72 -27.24
CA THR A 918 20.94 -1.17 -27.79
C THR A 918 19.73 -1.36 -26.87
N SER A 919 19.92 -1.90 -25.66
CA SER A 919 18.83 -2.07 -24.70
C SER A 919 18.26 -0.73 -24.26
N THR A 920 16.93 -0.67 -24.12
CA THR A 920 16.21 0.45 -23.49
C THR A 920 16.28 0.31 -21.97
N LEU A 921 17.50 0.23 -21.42
CA LEU A 921 17.65 0.28 -19.97
C LEU A 921 17.40 1.73 -19.54
N THR A 922 16.29 1.91 -18.84
CA THR A 922 15.84 3.21 -18.37
C THR A 922 16.64 3.61 -17.14
N LEU A 923 17.28 4.78 -17.17
CA LEU A 923 17.99 5.37 -16.03
C LEU A 923 17.00 5.99 -15.04
N ASP A 924 16.00 6.70 -15.56
CA ASP A 924 14.90 7.28 -14.80
C ASP A 924 13.64 7.44 -15.66
N ALA A 925 12.51 7.63 -14.98
CA ALA A 925 11.23 7.97 -15.58
C ALA A 925 10.71 9.29 -15.00
N LEU A 926 10.20 10.13 -15.89
CA LEU A 926 9.52 11.38 -15.62
C LEU A 926 8.06 11.26 -16.07
N SER A 927 7.13 11.75 -15.27
CA SER A 927 5.73 11.89 -15.65
C SER A 927 5.21 13.27 -15.28
N GLY A 928 4.18 13.72 -16.00
CA GLY A 928 3.66 15.05 -15.79
C GLY A 928 2.42 15.37 -16.62
N VAL A 929 1.93 16.59 -16.43
CA VAL A 929 0.73 17.12 -17.07
C VAL A 929 0.92 18.62 -17.39
N GLY A 930 0.33 19.08 -18.48
CA GLY A 930 0.30 20.49 -18.86
C GLY A 930 -0.98 20.85 -19.62
N ASP A 931 -1.18 22.14 -19.89
CA ASP A 931 -2.37 22.66 -20.59
C ASP A 931 -2.25 22.55 -22.12
N SER A 932 -1.05 22.27 -22.64
CA SER A 932 -0.81 22.14 -24.07
C SER A 932 0.41 21.27 -24.38
N HIS A 933 0.48 20.70 -25.59
CA HIS A 933 1.65 19.96 -26.07
C HIS A 933 2.93 20.79 -26.04
N ALA A 934 2.84 22.10 -26.29
CA ALA A 934 3.97 23.01 -26.26
C ALA A 934 4.52 23.23 -24.84
N GLU A 935 3.64 23.23 -23.83
CA GLU A 935 4.04 23.30 -22.42
C GLU A 935 4.71 22.00 -21.99
N VAL A 936 4.08 20.86 -22.28
CA VAL A 936 4.65 19.53 -22.01
C VAL A 936 6.05 19.37 -22.61
N ALA A 937 6.24 19.80 -23.86
CA ALA A 937 7.57 19.75 -24.50
C ALA A 937 8.61 20.57 -23.74
N ARG A 938 8.26 21.78 -23.28
CA ARG A 938 9.15 22.63 -22.47
C ARG A 938 9.44 22.01 -21.10
N THR A 939 8.45 21.39 -20.46
CA THR A 939 8.62 20.72 -19.16
C THR A 939 9.58 19.54 -19.27
N ILE A 940 9.43 18.70 -20.30
CA ILE A 940 10.36 17.59 -20.57
C ILE A 940 11.78 18.12 -20.79
N GLU A 941 11.94 19.17 -21.60
CA GLU A 941 13.25 19.76 -21.87
C GLU A 941 13.89 20.35 -20.60
N ALA A 942 13.13 21.11 -19.81
CA ALA A 942 13.60 21.68 -18.54
C ALA A 942 14.01 20.60 -17.53
N ALA A 943 13.23 19.53 -17.42
CA ALA A 943 13.54 18.42 -16.53
C ALA A 943 14.83 17.70 -16.96
N ARG A 944 15.01 17.45 -18.25
CA ARG A 944 16.25 16.86 -18.78
C ARG A 944 17.45 17.78 -18.59
N ALA A 945 17.26 19.09 -18.73
CA ALA A 945 18.31 20.08 -18.51
C ALA A 945 18.77 20.14 -17.04
N ALA A 946 17.85 19.90 -16.10
CA ALA A 946 18.15 19.87 -14.67
C ALA A 946 18.93 18.61 -14.24
N LEU A 947 18.86 17.53 -15.01
CA LEU A 947 19.51 16.26 -14.68
C LEU A 947 20.93 16.17 -15.21
N THR A 948 21.81 15.62 -14.39
CA THR A 948 23.17 15.27 -14.80
C THR A 948 23.57 13.90 -14.26
N PHE A 949 24.03 13.04 -15.17
CA PHE A 949 24.50 11.68 -14.86
C PHE A 949 26.02 11.64 -14.92
N THR A 950 26.66 11.03 -13.94
CA THR A 950 28.10 10.77 -13.95
C THR A 950 28.33 9.28 -14.15
N PHE A 951 29.02 8.93 -15.24
CA PHE A 951 29.32 7.56 -15.61
C PHE A 951 30.81 7.27 -15.43
N GLY A 952 31.15 6.24 -14.67
CA GLY A 952 32.49 5.66 -14.64
C GLY A 952 32.74 4.88 -15.92
N MET A 953 33.61 5.41 -16.78
CA MET A 953 34.03 4.78 -18.05
C MET A 953 35.46 4.23 -17.90
N PRO A 954 35.89 3.28 -18.75
CA PRO A 954 37.28 2.79 -18.75
C PRO A 954 38.34 3.89 -18.96
N GLU A 955 37.96 5.00 -19.59
CA GLU A 955 38.82 6.15 -19.90
C GLU A 955 38.80 7.23 -18.79
N GLY A 956 37.96 7.07 -17.76
CA GLY A 956 37.74 8.02 -16.68
C GLY A 956 36.26 8.43 -16.51
N PRO A 957 35.91 9.14 -15.43
CA PRO A 957 34.54 9.54 -15.15
C PRO A 957 34.05 10.58 -16.16
N ARG A 958 32.83 10.39 -16.67
CA ARG A 958 32.20 11.26 -17.66
C ARG A 958 30.89 11.80 -17.12
N ARG A 959 30.79 13.12 -17.01
CA ARG A 959 29.57 13.83 -16.62
C ARG A 959 28.77 14.21 -17.86
N VAL A 960 27.49 13.84 -17.89
CA VAL A 960 26.60 13.98 -19.05
C VAL A 960 25.28 14.58 -18.60
N ASN A 961 24.88 15.71 -19.21
CA ASN A 961 23.57 16.30 -18.97
C ASN A 961 22.46 15.45 -19.61
N GLY A 962 21.25 15.44 -19.02
CA GLY A 962 20.12 14.69 -19.56
C GLY A 962 19.75 15.06 -21.01
N LEU A 963 20.02 16.30 -21.44
CA LEU A 963 19.85 16.73 -22.83
C LEU A 963 20.81 16.04 -23.81
N ASP A 964 22.02 15.71 -23.36
CA ASP A 964 23.10 15.18 -24.17
C ASP A 964 23.22 13.65 -24.15
N LEU A 965 22.39 12.95 -23.38
CA LEU A 965 22.41 11.48 -23.29
C LEU A 965 22.27 10.80 -24.67
N ALA A 966 21.58 11.41 -25.63
CA ALA A 966 21.43 10.84 -26.97
C ALA A 966 22.72 10.82 -27.80
N ARG A 967 23.76 11.52 -27.35
CA ARG A 967 25.08 11.63 -28.02
C ARG A 967 26.11 10.67 -27.43
N HIS A 968 25.73 9.84 -26.46
CA HIS A 968 26.60 8.95 -25.66
C HIS A 968 26.02 7.54 -25.58
#